data_AF-A0A1Q5DC35-F1
#
_entry.id   AF-A0A1Q5DC35-F1
#
_cell.length_a   1.000
_cell.length_b   1.000
_cell.length_c   1.000
_cell.angle_alpha   90.00
_cell.angle_beta   90.00
_cell.angle_gamma   90.00
#
_symmetry.space_group_name_H-M   'P 1'
#
loop_
_entity.id
_entity.type
_entity.pdbx_description
1 polymer ?
#
loop_
_entity_poly.entity_id
_entity_poly.type
_entity_poly.pdbx_seq_one_letter_code
_entity_poly.pdbx_strand_id
1 'polypeptide(L)'
;MHADGYDVVVLRLVYPFLRDRDRVLHALGGRLREGGALVVITPVVRTPADERRGIALDEDEIALLGAAWESVERLDADGMAFLVLRGLRPPGTRAVEKRPPTAHALTGALAVVTDDSGRVLLGRSRRGMLELPGGKTHGPEGFAEAAVRELAEETGLVADPADAYVVTMLVDDSHGVPRLTAVVRLTAWSGTPGNPEQDKFVRWEFADLHALSRIGDVFAPAAQALDAVWPGVVPGLPPVASYPLATGRPAVPGEPGEAVRLRGAMAETVIAGGWAPSEPVREALRSVPRHRFAPEADLATAYDGGDRAVVTRRDEAGAAISSVSAAWLQADMIESLRLRPGALVYEAGSGGYNAELIAHVAGPEGRVVTVDIDPWVVRRTRAFTTEAGSGRVTAVEADAALGAPAGLVPRGGFDAAMITYSCWDIAPAWREQLAEGGRLVLPLEMGGYSRAVAFERRGDVLHARGFTYCGFVRDQGRQARSAPVVPLLGGALTLRFDEGAAAGTDGVEEALRAPRHEVATGVTMGAGAGVYFGSLQLYAATTLPGFCRLRVHEDTDVVAVAKDRDAPAVLGDASLAYLVHLPTRDGGREWVVHAFGAEGPCLAELVAATVRAWDRHIRAADDDRHADPVLTVHPAGTPDHLLPAGDVLDKASSRLVFRWPGRDGRLPGPARRAPDAVAAATAES
;
A
#
# COMPACT_ATOMS: atom_id res chain seq x y z
N MET A 1 -8.09 43.86 43.40
CA MET A 1 -7.26 43.07 44.33
C MET A 1 -5.99 43.86 44.60
N HIS A 2 -5.52 43.92 45.85
CA HIS A 2 -4.35 44.72 46.26
C HIS A 2 -3.10 44.30 45.46
N ALA A 3 -2.40 45.27 44.86
CA ALA A 3 -1.17 45.03 44.12
C ALA A 3 0.01 44.68 45.07
N ASP A 4 -0.09 45.10 46.32
CA ASP A 4 1.01 45.05 47.29
C ASP A 4 1.05 43.74 48.11
N GLY A 5 0.21 42.73 47.82
CA GLY A 5 0.11 41.49 48.60
C GLY A 5 -0.66 41.64 49.93
N TYR A 6 -0.75 40.54 50.71
CA TYR A 6 -1.49 40.46 51.97
C TYR A 6 -0.57 40.13 53.16
N ASP A 7 -0.81 40.76 54.31
CA ASP A 7 -0.10 40.42 55.57
C ASP A 7 -0.66 39.13 56.19
N VAL A 8 -1.97 38.90 56.05
CA VAL A 8 -2.65 37.70 56.53
C VAL A 8 -3.74 37.28 55.55
N VAL A 9 -3.81 35.99 55.24
CA VAL A 9 -4.94 35.35 54.56
C VAL A 9 -5.51 34.28 55.50
N VAL A 10 -6.83 34.23 55.68
CA VAL A 10 -7.49 33.26 56.57
C VAL A 10 -8.44 32.37 55.80
N LEU A 11 -8.23 31.06 55.86
CA LEU A 11 -9.12 30.02 55.39
C LEU A 11 -9.81 29.37 56.59
N ARG A 12 -11.00 29.84 56.94
CA ARG A 12 -11.78 29.30 58.06
C ARG A 12 -12.85 28.34 57.56
N LEU A 13 -12.80 27.08 58.00
CA LEU A 13 -13.75 26.01 57.69
C LEU A 13 -13.93 25.68 56.20
N VAL A 14 -13.14 26.29 55.31
CA VAL A 14 -13.27 26.10 53.85
C VAL A 14 -12.27 25.10 53.30
N TYR A 15 -11.16 24.86 54.00
CA TYR A 15 -10.05 24.08 53.47
C TYR A 15 -10.42 22.62 53.11
N PRO A 16 -11.19 21.87 53.94
CA PRO A 16 -11.64 20.52 53.58
C PRO A 16 -12.47 20.47 52.28
N PHE A 17 -13.15 21.56 51.93
CA PHE A 17 -14.02 21.65 50.75
C PHE A 17 -13.30 22.09 49.47
N LEU A 18 -12.02 22.49 49.57
CA LEU A 18 -11.22 22.81 48.39
C LEU A 18 -10.88 21.53 47.63
N ARG A 19 -11.11 21.54 46.32
CA ARG A 19 -10.70 20.43 45.43
C ARG A 19 -9.21 20.48 45.11
N ASP A 20 -8.70 21.65 44.73
CA ASP A 20 -7.29 21.86 44.36
C ASP A 20 -6.48 22.46 45.52
N ARG A 21 -6.44 21.76 46.67
CA ARG A 21 -5.87 22.27 47.93
C ARG A 21 -4.46 22.84 47.76
N ASP A 22 -3.52 22.07 47.22
CA ASP A 22 -2.13 22.51 47.04
C ASP A 22 -2.02 23.74 46.12
N ARG A 23 -2.76 23.74 45.01
CA ARG A 23 -2.79 24.87 44.07
C ARG A 23 -3.30 26.14 44.78
N VAL A 24 -4.37 26.03 45.56
CA VAL A 24 -4.97 27.16 46.27
C VAL A 24 -4.02 27.68 47.34
N LEU A 25 -3.40 26.81 48.14
CA LEU A 25 -2.43 27.22 49.14
C LEU A 25 -1.20 27.89 48.53
N HIS A 26 -0.64 27.33 47.46
CA HIS A 26 0.48 27.94 46.75
C HIS A 26 0.09 29.29 46.14
N ALA A 27 -1.09 29.40 45.53
CA ALA A 27 -1.57 30.66 44.96
C ALA A 27 -1.83 31.73 46.02
N LEU A 28 -2.36 31.37 47.19
CA LEU A 28 -2.58 32.28 48.30
C LEU A 28 -1.28 32.64 49.02
N GLY A 29 -0.38 31.67 49.22
CA GLY A 29 0.93 31.90 49.80
C GLY A 29 1.82 32.78 48.94
N GLY A 30 1.76 32.65 47.61
CA GLY A 30 2.42 33.56 46.67
C GLY A 30 1.84 34.98 46.62
N ARG A 31 0.72 35.23 47.34
CA ARG A 31 0.12 36.57 47.50
C ARG A 31 0.43 37.18 48.87
N LEU A 32 1.13 36.46 49.76
CA LEU A 32 1.56 37.00 51.04
C LEU A 32 2.76 37.92 50.86
N ARG A 33 2.83 38.98 51.66
CA ARG A 33 4.02 39.81 51.82
C ARG A 33 5.11 39.06 52.58
N GLU A 34 6.34 39.56 52.52
CA GLU A 34 7.43 39.08 53.38
C GLU A 34 7.01 39.14 54.85
N GLY A 35 7.13 38.02 55.57
CA GLY A 35 6.67 37.87 56.95
C GLY A 35 5.15 37.62 57.13
N GLY A 36 4.36 37.65 56.06
CA GLY A 36 2.92 37.38 56.09
C GLY A 36 2.57 35.92 56.42
N ALA A 37 1.31 35.67 56.76
CA ALA A 37 0.82 34.34 57.16
C ALA A 37 -0.44 33.89 56.42
N LEU A 38 -0.50 32.60 56.09
CA LEU A 38 -1.73 31.91 55.73
C LEU A 38 -2.22 31.15 56.96
N VAL A 39 -3.41 31.48 57.44
CA VAL A 39 -4.03 30.85 58.60
C VAL A 39 -5.13 29.89 58.11
N VAL A 40 -4.99 28.61 58.41
CA VAL A 40 -6.01 27.60 58.13
C VAL A 40 -6.66 27.17 59.44
N ILE A 41 -7.97 27.33 59.52
CA ILE A 41 -8.76 26.93 60.69
C ILE A 41 -9.71 25.82 60.23
N THR A 42 -9.49 24.60 60.67
CA THR A 42 -10.19 23.42 60.16
C THR A 42 -10.53 22.44 61.27
N PRO A 43 -11.66 21.70 61.19
CA PRO A 43 -11.96 20.64 62.14
C PRO A 43 -10.98 19.48 61.96
N VAL A 44 -10.67 18.75 63.04
CA VAL A 44 -9.77 17.58 63.03
C VAL A 44 -10.55 16.30 63.33
N VAL A 45 -10.29 15.24 62.57
CA VAL A 45 -10.85 13.91 62.83
C VAL A 45 -10.09 13.26 64.00
N ARG A 46 -10.78 12.96 65.10
CA ARG A 46 -10.16 12.30 66.27
C ARG A 46 -10.09 10.78 66.12
N THR A 47 -10.93 10.19 65.26
CA THR A 47 -10.95 8.73 64.98
C THR A 47 -11.42 8.45 63.53
N PRO A 48 -10.81 7.50 62.77
CA PRO A 48 -11.07 7.33 61.33
C PRO A 48 -12.51 6.94 60.92
N ALA A 49 -13.37 6.60 61.89
CA ALA A 49 -14.74 6.15 61.68
C ALA A 49 -15.81 7.26 61.81
N ASP A 50 -15.42 8.53 62.00
CA ASP A 50 -16.37 9.64 62.18
C ASP A 50 -17.09 10.02 60.87
N GLU A 51 -18.42 10.23 60.95
CA GLU A 51 -19.33 10.71 59.88
C GLU A 51 -18.93 12.08 59.26
N ARG A 52 -17.83 12.68 59.70
CA ARG A 52 -17.35 14.03 59.39
C ARG A 52 -16.14 14.09 58.45
N ARG A 53 -15.73 12.97 57.83
CA ARG A 53 -14.54 12.90 56.96
C ARG A 53 -14.55 13.87 55.76
N GLY A 54 -15.72 14.30 55.31
CA GLY A 54 -15.85 15.29 54.23
C GLY A 54 -15.71 16.76 54.67
N ILE A 55 -15.62 17.02 55.98
CA ILE A 55 -15.66 18.38 56.56
C ILE A 55 -14.52 18.63 57.57
N ALA A 56 -13.60 17.69 57.74
CA ALA A 56 -12.50 17.71 58.72
C ALA A 56 -11.23 17.11 58.09
N LEU A 57 -10.06 17.43 58.61
CA LEU A 57 -8.78 16.84 58.20
C LEU A 57 -8.31 15.80 59.21
N ASP A 58 -7.61 14.77 58.75
CA ASP A 58 -6.78 13.92 59.62
C ASP A 58 -5.35 14.45 59.78
N GLU A 59 -4.54 13.77 60.59
CA GLU A 59 -3.17 14.18 60.90
C GLU A 59 -2.23 14.11 59.67
N ASP A 60 -2.45 13.17 58.75
CA ASP A 60 -1.67 13.06 57.51
C ASP A 60 -1.98 14.23 56.57
N GLU A 61 -3.26 14.61 56.45
CA GLU A 61 -3.70 15.77 55.67
C GLU A 61 -3.19 17.10 56.26
N ILE A 62 -3.14 17.22 57.59
CA ILE A 62 -2.55 18.39 58.29
C ILE A 62 -1.04 18.44 58.06
N ALA A 63 -0.35 17.31 58.10
CA ALA A 63 1.08 17.23 57.80
C ALA A 63 1.36 17.65 56.34
N LEU A 64 0.54 17.20 55.38
CA LEU A 64 0.63 17.60 53.97
C LEU A 64 0.39 19.10 53.76
N LEU A 65 -0.62 19.68 54.43
CA LEU A 65 -0.88 21.14 54.41
C LEU A 65 0.37 21.93 54.80
N GLY A 66 1.06 21.48 55.85
CA GLY A 66 2.25 22.15 56.39
C GLY A 66 3.53 21.95 55.59
N ALA A 67 3.61 20.89 54.76
CA ALA A 67 4.85 20.45 54.13
C ALA A 67 5.51 21.49 53.21
N ALA A 68 4.72 22.39 52.62
CA ALA A 68 5.18 23.43 51.69
C ALA A 68 5.65 24.75 52.37
N TRP A 69 5.66 24.82 53.70
CA TRP A 69 5.88 26.05 54.45
C TRP A 69 7.13 25.95 55.34
N GLU A 70 7.86 27.06 55.49
CA GLU A 70 9.06 27.14 56.33
C GLU A 70 8.75 26.98 57.81
N SER A 71 7.64 27.56 58.24
CA SER A 71 7.15 27.45 59.62
C SER A 71 5.67 27.14 59.64
N VAL A 72 5.30 26.17 60.46
CA VAL A 72 3.93 25.78 60.75
C VAL A 72 3.74 25.82 62.25
N GLU A 73 2.95 26.77 62.74
CA GLU A 73 2.54 26.80 64.14
C GLU A 73 1.12 26.23 64.26
N ARG A 74 0.93 25.24 65.13
CA ARG A 74 -0.37 24.59 65.38
C ARG A 74 -0.84 24.92 66.77
N LEU A 75 -2.09 25.39 66.87
CA LEU A 75 -2.83 25.50 68.11
C LEU A 75 -4.11 24.67 67.99
N ASP A 76 -4.35 23.79 68.95
CA ASP A 76 -5.58 22.97 69.01
C ASP A 76 -6.55 23.55 70.05
N ALA A 77 -7.80 23.75 69.65
CA ALA A 77 -8.86 24.23 70.54
C ALA A 77 -10.21 23.63 70.11
N ASP A 78 -10.97 23.07 71.05
CA ASP A 78 -12.35 22.58 70.84
C ASP A 78 -12.55 21.69 69.60
N GLY A 79 -11.59 20.81 69.29
CA GLY A 79 -11.65 19.90 68.13
C GLY A 79 -11.30 20.54 66.78
N MET A 80 -10.72 21.73 66.81
CA MET A 80 -10.23 22.48 65.66
C MET A 80 -8.71 22.58 65.70
N ALA A 81 -8.07 22.48 64.54
CA ALA A 81 -6.68 22.86 64.34
C ALA A 81 -6.62 24.27 63.76
N PHE A 82 -5.81 25.12 64.38
CA PHE A 82 -5.45 26.44 63.92
C PHE A 82 -3.99 26.41 63.46
N LEU A 83 -3.77 26.53 62.16
CA LEU A 83 -2.47 26.36 61.53
C LEU A 83 -2.02 27.71 60.95
N VAL A 84 -0.95 28.27 61.51
CA VAL A 84 -0.31 29.49 61.00
C VAL A 84 0.88 29.09 60.15
N LEU A 85 0.74 29.27 58.84
CA LEU A 85 1.70 28.87 57.82
C LEU A 85 2.45 30.13 57.35
N ARG A 86 3.79 30.14 57.44
CA ARG A 86 4.63 31.26 56.99
C ARG A 86 5.80 30.78 56.17
N GLY A 87 6.31 31.69 55.34
CA GLY A 87 7.42 31.42 54.43
C GLY A 87 7.08 30.27 53.49
N LEU A 88 6.17 30.51 52.54
CA LEU A 88 5.88 29.51 51.52
C LEU A 88 7.19 29.19 50.81
N ARG A 89 7.69 27.95 50.93
CA ARG A 89 8.86 27.53 50.16
C ARG A 89 8.40 27.46 48.71
N PRO A 90 8.91 28.28 47.79
CA PRO A 90 8.62 28.06 46.39
C PRO A 90 9.15 26.66 46.07
N PRO A 91 8.30 25.69 45.69
CA PRO A 91 8.78 24.36 45.46
C PRO A 91 9.56 24.42 44.15
N GLY A 92 10.88 24.46 44.24
CA GLY A 92 11.68 23.94 43.14
C GLY A 92 11.29 22.47 43.00
N THR A 93 10.60 22.11 41.92
CA THR A 93 10.34 20.70 41.64
C THR A 93 11.68 19.99 41.49
N ARG A 94 11.93 18.98 42.32
CA ARG A 94 13.14 18.16 42.25
C ARG A 94 12.77 16.75 41.82
N ALA A 95 13.46 16.24 40.80
CA ALA A 95 13.42 14.81 40.49
C ALA A 95 14.14 14.05 41.61
N VAL A 96 13.44 13.12 42.25
CA VAL A 96 14.00 12.23 43.28
C VAL A 96 13.65 10.80 42.91
N GLU A 97 14.64 9.91 42.99
CA GLU A 97 14.44 8.50 42.69
C GLU A 97 13.74 7.76 43.83
N LYS A 98 12.98 6.73 43.47
CA LYS A 98 12.49 5.76 44.45
C LYS A 98 13.62 4.81 44.87
N ARG A 99 13.29 3.80 45.66
CA ARG A 99 14.21 2.68 45.96
C ARG A 99 14.73 2.06 44.64
N PRO A 100 15.90 1.41 44.65
CA PRO A 100 16.48 0.81 43.45
C PRO A 100 15.48 -0.10 42.71
N PRO A 101 15.40 0.00 41.37
CA PRO A 101 14.50 -0.83 40.59
C PRO A 101 14.97 -2.29 40.56
N THR A 102 14.02 -3.22 40.42
CA THR A 102 14.32 -4.64 40.12
C THR A 102 14.47 -4.82 38.62
N ALA A 103 15.46 -5.59 38.18
CA ALA A 103 15.64 -5.90 36.76
C ALA A 103 14.54 -6.87 36.28
N HIS A 104 13.75 -6.45 35.28
CA HIS A 104 12.61 -7.20 34.76
C HIS A 104 12.68 -7.50 33.26
N ALA A 105 13.62 -6.88 32.54
CA ALA A 105 13.76 -7.05 31.10
C ALA A 105 15.23 -6.96 30.69
N LEU A 106 15.56 -7.60 29.58
CA LEU A 106 16.84 -7.43 28.91
C LEU A 106 16.72 -6.33 27.87
N THR A 107 17.62 -5.36 27.92
CA THR A 107 17.76 -4.31 26.90
C THR A 107 19.03 -4.56 26.09
N GLY A 108 18.89 -4.53 24.77
CA GLY A 108 20.02 -4.68 23.85
C GLY A 108 19.88 -3.81 22.61
N ALA A 109 20.98 -3.69 21.87
CA ALA A 109 21.05 -2.95 20.61
C ALA A 109 21.73 -3.79 19.55
N LEU A 110 21.17 -3.81 18.33
CA LEU A 110 21.74 -4.48 17.16
C LEU A 110 22.10 -3.44 16.10
N ALA A 111 23.36 -3.46 15.68
CA ALA A 111 23.90 -2.61 14.63
C ALA A 111 23.59 -3.20 13.25
N VAL A 112 22.89 -2.45 12.40
CA VAL A 112 22.66 -2.79 10.98
C VAL A 112 23.58 -1.94 10.12
N VAL A 113 24.62 -2.60 9.59
CA VAL A 113 25.69 -1.99 8.82
C VAL A 113 25.64 -2.48 7.37
N THR A 114 25.77 -1.56 6.42
CA THR A 114 25.93 -1.89 5.00
C THR A 114 27.24 -1.37 4.44
N ASP A 115 27.83 -2.09 3.50
CA ASP A 115 28.98 -1.61 2.73
C ASP A 115 28.59 -0.71 1.54
N ASP A 116 29.59 -0.24 0.79
CA ASP A 116 29.41 0.58 -0.40
C ASP A 116 28.66 -0.13 -1.54
N SER A 117 28.48 -1.45 -1.46
CA SER A 117 27.67 -2.25 -2.38
C SER A 117 26.27 -2.54 -1.83
N GLY A 118 25.90 -1.98 -0.68
CA GLY A 118 24.59 -2.20 -0.05
C GLY A 118 24.42 -3.59 0.57
N ARG A 119 25.51 -4.36 0.75
CA ARG A 119 25.49 -5.68 1.40
C ARG A 119 25.49 -5.50 2.91
N VAL A 120 24.79 -6.37 3.64
CA VAL A 120 24.68 -6.29 5.11
C VAL A 120 25.78 -7.09 5.81
N LEU A 121 26.35 -6.54 6.87
CA LEU A 121 27.34 -7.23 7.70
C LEU A 121 26.67 -8.29 8.59
N LEU A 122 27.14 -9.54 8.50
CA LEU A 122 26.67 -10.64 9.34
C LEU A 122 27.84 -11.45 9.91
N GLY A 123 27.72 -11.85 11.17
CA GLY A 123 28.69 -12.66 11.90
C GLY A 123 28.19 -14.09 12.02
N ARG A 124 29.04 -15.06 11.71
CA ARG A 124 28.73 -16.47 11.98
C ARG A 124 29.16 -16.83 13.39
N SER A 125 28.21 -17.03 14.30
CA SER A 125 28.52 -17.39 15.69
C SER A 125 29.03 -18.82 15.81
N ARG A 126 29.75 -19.12 16.90
CA ARG A 126 30.23 -20.48 17.21
C ARG A 126 29.10 -21.49 17.39
N ARG A 127 27.87 -21.02 17.55
CA ARG A 127 26.64 -21.84 17.64
C ARG A 127 26.02 -22.14 16.26
N GLY A 128 26.63 -21.66 15.18
CA GLY A 128 26.21 -21.94 13.80
C GLY A 128 25.21 -20.96 13.21
N MET A 129 24.74 -19.97 13.98
CA MET A 129 23.78 -18.97 13.53
C MET A 129 24.47 -17.74 12.92
N LEU A 130 23.74 -16.99 12.12
CA LEU A 130 24.12 -15.66 11.65
C LEU A 130 23.52 -14.59 12.56
N GLU A 131 24.33 -13.60 12.92
CA GLU A 131 23.97 -12.55 13.88
C GLU A 131 24.42 -11.18 13.36
N LEU A 132 23.74 -10.13 13.81
CA LEU A 132 24.19 -8.75 13.66
C LEU A 132 25.12 -8.40 14.81
N PRO A 133 26.06 -7.45 14.64
CA PRO A 133 26.84 -6.95 15.77
C PRO A 133 25.91 -6.37 16.82
N GLY A 134 26.08 -6.74 18.08
CA GLY A 134 25.23 -6.20 19.13
C GLY A 134 25.19 -6.96 20.44
N GLY A 135 24.73 -6.25 21.46
CA GLY A 135 24.78 -6.74 22.82
C GLY A 135 23.92 -5.93 23.77
N LYS A 136 24.17 -6.11 25.07
CA LYS A 136 23.37 -5.50 26.13
C LYS A 136 23.80 -4.06 26.36
N THR A 137 22.86 -3.23 26.79
CA THR A 137 23.19 -1.87 27.25
C THR A 137 23.83 -1.91 28.64
N HIS A 138 24.82 -1.05 28.87
CA HIS A 138 25.53 -0.89 30.15
C HIS A 138 25.36 0.51 30.74
N GLY A 139 24.93 0.58 32.00
CA GLY A 139 24.81 1.86 32.71
C GLY A 139 23.82 2.82 32.02
N PRO A 140 24.14 4.13 31.92
CA PRO A 140 23.26 5.13 31.33
C PRO A 140 23.46 5.33 29.81
N GLU A 141 24.14 4.42 29.11
CA GLU A 141 24.40 4.59 27.67
C GLU A 141 23.13 4.56 26.81
N GLY A 142 23.14 5.31 25.71
CA GLY A 142 22.09 5.27 24.70
C GLY A 142 22.19 4.02 23.81
N PHE A 143 21.09 3.66 23.13
CA PHE A 143 21.09 2.50 22.23
C PHE A 143 22.03 2.65 21.02
N ALA A 144 22.20 3.86 20.49
CA ALA A 144 23.14 4.13 19.41
C ALA A 144 24.60 3.93 19.88
N GLU A 145 24.92 4.43 21.09
CA GLU A 145 26.24 4.24 21.71
C GLU A 145 26.53 2.75 21.96
N ALA A 146 25.56 2.02 22.49
CA ALA A 146 25.67 0.58 22.71
C ALA A 146 25.94 -0.17 21.39
N ALA A 147 25.17 0.11 20.33
CA ALA A 147 25.37 -0.53 19.03
C ALA A 147 26.74 -0.23 18.41
N VAL A 148 27.22 1.02 18.51
CA VAL A 148 28.55 1.43 18.01
C VAL A 148 29.67 0.75 18.82
N ARG A 149 29.53 0.66 20.14
CA ARG A 149 30.48 -0.03 21.02
C ARG A 149 30.57 -1.51 20.67
N GLU A 150 29.43 -2.20 20.61
CA GLU A 150 29.38 -3.63 20.27
C GLU A 150 29.91 -3.89 18.85
N LEU A 151 29.60 -3.02 17.89
CA LEU A 151 30.18 -3.07 16.55
C LEU A 151 31.72 -3.05 16.60
N ALA A 152 32.31 -2.14 17.37
CA ALA A 152 33.76 -2.02 17.52
C ALA A 152 34.37 -3.22 18.24
N GLU A 153 33.75 -3.69 19.31
CA GLU A 153 34.20 -4.84 20.11
C GLU A 153 34.18 -6.14 19.28
N GLU A 154 33.08 -6.41 18.58
CA GLU A 154 32.86 -7.69 17.89
C GLU A 154 33.50 -7.76 16.50
N THR A 155 33.65 -6.62 15.81
CA THR A 155 34.07 -6.58 14.40
C THR A 155 35.33 -5.74 14.17
N GLY A 156 35.71 -4.86 15.09
CA GLY A 156 36.78 -3.89 14.89
C GLY A 156 36.42 -2.70 13.98
N LEU A 157 35.17 -2.60 13.51
CA LEU A 157 34.69 -1.44 12.75
C LEU A 157 34.41 -0.26 13.67
N VAL A 158 34.66 0.96 13.18
CA VAL A 158 34.51 2.19 13.96
C VAL A 158 33.43 3.07 13.33
N ALA A 159 32.53 3.61 14.15
CA ALA A 159 31.51 4.56 13.76
C ALA A 159 31.32 5.64 14.83
N ASP A 160 30.77 6.79 14.46
CA ASP A 160 30.33 7.82 15.41
C ASP A 160 28.86 7.53 15.81
N PRO A 161 28.49 7.57 17.11
CA PRO A 161 27.07 7.48 17.50
C PRO A 161 26.17 8.52 16.83
N ALA A 162 26.69 9.66 16.37
CA ALA A 162 25.95 10.64 15.58
C ALA A 162 25.57 10.15 14.17
N ASP A 163 26.31 9.17 13.64
CA ASP A 163 26.05 8.51 12.36
C ASP A 163 25.15 7.27 12.52
N ALA A 164 24.58 7.06 13.70
CA ALA A 164 23.70 5.94 14.03
C ALA A 164 22.35 6.43 14.55
N TYR A 165 21.26 5.77 14.14
CA TYR A 165 19.92 6.10 14.61
C TYR A 165 19.09 4.86 14.90
N VAL A 166 18.21 4.97 15.90
CA VAL A 166 17.34 3.87 16.32
C VAL A 166 16.10 3.85 15.42
N VAL A 167 16.00 2.81 14.57
CA VAL A 167 14.88 2.63 13.64
C VAL A 167 13.60 2.33 14.41
N THR A 168 13.67 1.33 15.30
CA THR A 168 12.54 0.83 16.07
C THR A 168 13.03 0.12 17.33
N MET A 169 12.16 0.01 18.33
CA MET A 169 12.32 -0.91 19.45
C MET A 169 11.46 -2.15 19.21
N LEU A 170 12.08 -3.32 19.19
CA LEU A 170 11.39 -4.61 19.07
C LEU A 170 11.20 -5.21 20.46
N VAL A 171 10.04 -5.82 20.69
CA VAL A 171 9.73 -6.53 21.93
C VAL A 171 9.39 -7.98 21.61
N ASP A 172 10.17 -8.89 22.18
CA ASP A 172 9.94 -10.32 22.14
C ASP A 172 10.13 -10.97 23.53
N ASP A 173 9.86 -12.27 23.59
CA ASP A 173 10.10 -13.11 24.76
C ASP A 173 11.25 -14.08 24.48
N SER A 174 12.16 -14.20 25.43
CA SER A 174 13.20 -15.20 25.41
C SER A 174 13.16 -16.02 26.69
N HIS A 175 12.45 -17.15 26.64
CA HIS A 175 12.31 -18.09 27.76
C HIS A 175 11.69 -17.44 29.02
N GLY A 176 10.66 -16.62 28.85
CA GLY A 176 9.95 -15.94 29.94
C GLY A 176 10.62 -14.65 30.41
N VAL A 177 11.69 -14.22 29.74
CA VAL A 177 12.33 -12.91 29.97
C VAL A 177 11.95 -11.98 28.83
N PRO A 178 11.20 -10.90 29.11
CA PRO A 178 10.96 -9.84 28.13
C PRO A 178 12.28 -9.27 27.65
N ARG A 179 12.46 -9.21 26.33
CA ARG A 179 13.63 -8.62 25.69
C ARG A 179 13.18 -7.44 24.82
N LEU A 180 13.83 -6.30 25.05
CA LEU A 180 13.70 -5.10 24.24
C LEU A 180 14.98 -4.94 23.42
N THR A 181 14.85 -4.97 22.10
CA THR A 181 15.97 -4.87 21.16
C THR A 181 15.83 -3.61 20.33
N ALA A 182 16.77 -2.67 20.49
CA ALA A 182 16.87 -1.51 19.63
C ALA A 182 17.52 -1.91 18.30
N VAL A 183 16.85 -1.63 17.19
CA VAL A 183 17.42 -1.79 15.85
C VAL A 183 18.10 -0.49 15.47
N VAL A 184 19.43 -0.50 15.38
CA VAL A 184 20.24 0.70 15.14
C VAL A 184 20.81 0.64 13.74
N ARG A 185 20.40 1.58 12.88
CA ARG A 185 20.91 1.69 11.51
C ARG A 185 22.09 2.65 11.49
N LEU A 186 23.21 2.21 10.92
CA LEU A 186 24.40 3.04 10.72
C LEU A 186 24.40 3.66 9.32
N THR A 187 24.73 4.94 9.25
CA THR A 187 24.82 5.73 8.01
C THR A 187 26.26 5.90 7.53
N ALA A 188 27.23 5.86 8.45
CA ALA A 188 28.66 5.90 8.15
C ALA A 188 29.45 5.05 9.16
N TRP A 189 30.56 4.48 8.68
CA TRP A 189 31.51 3.69 9.46
C TRP A 189 32.84 3.58 8.70
N SER A 190 33.89 3.09 9.35
CA SER A 190 35.21 2.89 8.74
C SER A 190 35.92 1.65 9.30
N GLY A 191 36.93 1.19 8.57
CA GLY A 191 37.74 0.02 8.94
C GLY A 191 37.51 -1.19 8.03
N THR A 192 38.12 -2.31 8.39
CA THR A 192 37.91 -3.60 7.72
C THR A 192 37.40 -4.59 8.77
N PRO A 193 36.33 -5.37 8.48
CA PRO A 193 35.83 -6.35 9.44
C PRO A 193 36.94 -7.33 9.83
N GLY A 194 37.27 -7.32 11.12
CA GLY A 194 38.09 -8.32 11.79
C GLY A 194 37.23 -9.31 12.56
N ASN A 195 37.83 -9.97 13.54
CA ASN A 195 37.12 -10.78 14.53
C ASN A 195 37.89 -10.73 15.86
N PRO A 196 37.81 -9.62 16.62
CA PRO A 196 38.51 -9.49 17.89
C PRO A 196 38.01 -10.51 18.93
N GLU A 197 36.71 -10.83 18.93
CA GLU A 197 36.06 -11.79 19.82
C GLU A 197 35.94 -13.20 19.20
N GLN A 198 37.10 -13.80 18.93
CA GLN A 198 37.19 -15.10 18.24
C GLN A 198 36.53 -16.26 18.99
N ASP A 199 36.29 -16.09 20.30
CA ASP A 199 35.58 -17.03 21.15
C ASP A 199 34.06 -17.02 20.91
N LYS A 200 33.49 -15.90 20.44
CA LYS A 200 32.05 -15.77 20.13
C LYS A 200 31.74 -16.04 18.66
N PHE A 201 32.58 -15.52 17.75
CA PHE A 201 32.33 -15.57 16.31
C PHE A 201 33.43 -16.33 15.56
N VAL A 202 33.03 -16.98 14.46
CA VAL A 202 33.96 -17.63 13.52
C VAL A 202 34.54 -16.59 12.56
N ARG A 203 33.68 -15.75 11.98
CA ARG A 203 34.03 -14.68 11.03
C ARG A 203 32.87 -13.71 10.81
N TRP A 204 33.18 -12.54 10.26
CA TRP A 204 32.25 -11.51 9.81
C TRP A 204 32.36 -11.32 8.30
N GLU A 205 31.23 -11.29 7.60
CA GLU A 205 31.17 -11.16 6.14
C GLU A 205 30.00 -10.27 5.72
N PHE A 206 30.16 -9.57 4.60
CA PHE A 206 29.06 -8.85 3.96
C PHE A 206 28.27 -9.78 3.04
N ALA A 207 26.95 -9.80 3.19
CA ALA A 207 26.03 -10.64 2.43
C ALA A 207 25.02 -9.81 1.63
N ASP A 208 24.70 -10.27 0.41
CA ASP A 208 23.64 -9.68 -0.41
C ASP A 208 22.27 -9.89 0.22
N LEU A 209 21.42 -8.85 0.20
CA LEU A 209 20.08 -8.91 0.81
C LEU A 209 19.20 -10.01 0.20
N HIS A 210 19.28 -10.24 -1.11
CA HIS A 210 18.50 -11.28 -1.77
C HIS A 210 18.90 -12.69 -1.31
N ALA A 211 20.14 -12.87 -0.84
CA ALA A 211 20.68 -14.15 -0.42
C ALA A 211 20.19 -14.54 0.98
N LEU A 212 19.68 -13.59 1.77
CA LEU A 212 19.22 -13.82 3.14
C LEU A 212 18.09 -14.86 3.23
N SER A 213 17.28 -15.00 2.17
CA SER A 213 16.26 -16.05 2.07
C SER A 213 16.83 -17.48 2.05
N ARG A 214 18.14 -17.65 1.83
CA ARG A 214 18.83 -18.94 1.64
C ARG A 214 20.15 -19.06 2.40
N ILE A 215 20.49 -18.10 3.26
CA ILE A 215 21.83 -17.98 3.86
C ILE A 215 22.06 -18.93 5.05
N GLY A 216 21.00 -19.54 5.58
CA GLY A 216 21.01 -20.45 6.72
C GLY A 216 20.31 -19.86 7.95
N ASP A 217 20.56 -20.45 9.12
CA ASP A 217 19.93 -20.02 10.38
C ASP A 217 20.39 -18.64 10.81
N VAL A 218 19.44 -17.73 11.04
CA VAL A 218 19.68 -16.36 11.55
C VAL A 218 19.13 -16.27 12.96
N PHE A 219 19.89 -15.71 13.88
CA PHE A 219 19.44 -15.47 15.25
C PHE A 219 18.17 -14.61 15.26
N ALA A 220 17.14 -15.01 15.99
CA ALA A 220 15.80 -14.44 15.86
C ALA A 220 15.74 -12.90 16.01
N PRO A 221 16.38 -12.27 17.02
CA PRO A 221 16.48 -10.81 17.09
C PRO A 221 17.16 -10.17 15.88
N ALA A 222 18.22 -10.80 15.35
CA ALA A 222 18.90 -10.31 14.16
C ALA A 222 17.98 -10.40 12.92
N ALA A 223 17.24 -11.50 12.77
CA ALA A 223 16.29 -11.66 11.68
C ALA A 223 15.16 -10.61 11.73
N GLN A 224 14.61 -10.35 12.93
CA GLN A 224 13.59 -9.31 13.13
C GLN A 224 14.16 -7.89 12.91
N ALA A 225 15.41 -7.64 13.28
CA ALA A 225 16.09 -6.38 12.99
C ALA A 225 16.31 -6.17 11.49
N LEU A 226 16.69 -7.22 10.75
CA LEU A 226 16.81 -7.19 9.30
C LEU A 226 15.46 -6.89 8.63
N ASP A 227 14.36 -7.52 9.07
CA ASP A 227 13.01 -7.24 8.55
C ASP A 227 12.53 -5.82 8.87
N ALA A 228 12.90 -5.27 10.04
CA ALA A 228 12.57 -3.90 10.39
C ALA A 228 13.21 -2.85 9.48
N VAL A 229 14.38 -3.15 8.91
CA VAL A 229 15.08 -2.30 7.94
C VAL A 229 14.66 -2.62 6.51
N TRP A 230 14.62 -3.90 6.15
CA TRP A 230 14.25 -4.41 4.82
C TRP A 230 13.13 -5.46 4.91
N PRO A 231 11.85 -5.03 4.98
CA PRO A 231 10.74 -5.95 5.13
C PRO A 231 10.69 -7.00 4.01
N GLY A 232 10.68 -8.28 4.37
CA GLY A 232 10.55 -9.42 3.46
C GLY A 232 11.84 -10.09 2.99
N VAL A 233 13.03 -9.60 3.36
CA VAL A 233 14.30 -10.25 2.96
C VAL A 233 14.55 -11.57 3.70
N VAL A 234 13.98 -11.71 4.91
CA VAL A 234 13.94 -12.98 5.66
C VAL A 234 12.48 -13.47 5.70
N PRO A 235 12.13 -14.56 5.00
CA PRO A 235 10.75 -15.04 4.93
C PRO A 235 10.30 -15.75 6.21
N GLY A 236 8.99 -15.75 6.47
CA GLY A 236 8.37 -16.60 7.48
C GLY A 236 8.58 -16.18 8.94
N LEU A 237 9.00 -14.93 9.18
CA LEU A 237 9.18 -14.43 10.54
C LEU A 237 7.84 -14.28 11.28
N PRO A 238 7.78 -14.62 12.58
CA PRO A 238 6.60 -14.38 13.39
C PRO A 238 6.40 -12.87 13.59
N PRO A 239 5.16 -12.41 13.80
CA PRO A 239 4.90 -11.02 14.18
C PRO A 239 5.66 -10.64 15.44
N VAL A 240 6.25 -9.45 15.45
CA VAL A 240 6.95 -8.87 16.61
C VAL A 240 6.33 -7.52 16.94
N ALA A 241 6.18 -7.23 18.24
CA ALA A 241 5.76 -5.90 18.66
C ALA A 241 6.89 -4.92 18.35
N SER A 242 6.56 -3.86 17.63
CA SER A 242 7.52 -2.87 17.13
C SER A 242 7.05 -1.48 17.50
N TYR A 243 7.95 -0.68 18.08
CA TYR A 243 7.72 0.71 18.44
C TYR A 243 8.64 1.58 17.59
N PRO A 244 8.16 2.10 16.44
CA PRO A 244 8.96 2.95 15.57
C PRO A 244 9.43 4.21 16.31
N LEU A 245 10.73 4.51 16.25
CA LEU A 245 11.32 5.64 16.97
C LEU A 245 11.86 6.72 16.04
N ALA A 246 12.42 6.35 14.89
CA ALA A 246 12.94 7.31 13.93
C ALA A 246 11.80 8.05 13.21
N THR A 247 11.66 9.35 13.48
CA THR A 247 10.77 10.27 12.74
C THR A 247 11.35 10.71 11.39
N GLY A 248 12.68 10.63 11.23
CA GLY A 248 13.40 10.75 9.96
C GLY A 248 14.45 9.66 9.84
N ARG A 249 14.59 9.05 8.66
CA ARG A 249 15.66 8.09 8.36
C ARG A 249 16.59 8.76 7.35
N PRO A 250 17.82 9.14 7.73
CA PRO A 250 18.80 9.65 6.79
C PRO A 250 19.05 8.64 5.66
N ALA A 251 19.40 9.14 4.48
CA ALA A 251 19.80 8.27 3.39
C ALA A 251 21.07 7.49 3.77
N VAL A 252 21.07 6.18 3.52
CA VAL A 252 22.26 5.35 3.74
C VAL A 252 22.98 5.12 2.40
N PRO A 253 24.25 5.55 2.27
CA PRO A 253 25.00 5.46 1.02
C PRO A 253 25.30 4.00 0.62
N GLY A 254 25.91 3.87 -0.56
CA GLY A 254 26.32 2.60 -1.16
C GLY A 254 25.44 2.24 -2.35
N GLU A 255 26.03 1.87 -3.46
CA GLU A 255 25.31 1.30 -4.59
C GLU A 255 26.29 0.41 -5.36
N PRO A 256 25.97 -0.88 -5.57
CA PRO A 256 26.87 -1.74 -6.34
C PRO A 256 27.03 -1.18 -7.76
N GLY A 257 28.27 -1.09 -8.25
CA GLY A 257 28.52 -0.59 -9.62
C GLY A 257 27.79 -1.38 -10.71
N GLU A 258 27.51 -2.66 -10.47
CA GLU A 258 26.66 -3.47 -11.33
C GLU A 258 25.20 -2.99 -11.36
N ALA A 259 24.65 -2.53 -10.23
CA ALA A 259 23.30 -1.98 -10.17
C ALA A 259 23.18 -0.71 -11.03
N VAL A 260 24.19 0.18 -10.99
CA VAL A 260 24.25 1.38 -11.85
C VAL A 260 24.24 0.99 -13.33
N ARG A 261 25.09 0.03 -13.71
CA ARG A 261 25.20 -0.45 -15.09
C ARG A 261 23.88 -1.07 -15.57
N LEU A 262 23.27 -1.94 -14.76
CA LEU A 262 22.02 -2.62 -15.10
C LEU A 262 20.83 -1.64 -15.13
N ARG A 263 20.79 -0.64 -14.24
CA ARG A 263 19.80 0.45 -14.31
C ARG A 263 19.90 1.19 -15.64
N GLY A 264 21.11 1.56 -16.06
CA GLY A 264 21.36 2.18 -17.35
C GLY A 264 20.86 1.31 -18.51
N ALA A 265 21.21 0.03 -18.54
CA ALA A 265 20.78 -0.90 -19.59
C ALA A 265 19.25 -1.09 -19.64
N MET A 266 18.60 -1.23 -18.48
CA MET A 266 17.15 -1.29 -18.36
C MET A 266 16.50 -0.02 -18.91
N ALA A 267 16.98 1.16 -18.49
CA ALA A 267 16.47 2.44 -18.95
C ALA A 267 16.61 2.58 -20.48
N GLU A 268 17.76 2.25 -21.06
CA GLU A 268 17.95 2.32 -22.52
C GLU A 268 17.05 1.34 -23.27
N THR A 269 16.78 0.15 -22.71
CA THR A 269 15.82 -0.80 -23.29
C THR A 269 14.41 -0.21 -23.33
N VAL A 270 13.96 0.38 -22.22
CA VAL A 270 12.64 1.04 -22.11
C VAL A 270 12.53 2.23 -23.08
N ILE A 271 13.60 3.04 -23.18
CA ILE A 271 13.66 4.22 -24.05
C ILE A 271 13.64 3.82 -25.52
N ALA A 272 14.45 2.84 -25.91
CA ALA A 272 14.49 2.31 -27.28
C ALA A 272 13.16 1.67 -27.69
N GLY A 273 12.41 1.11 -26.72
CA GLY A 273 11.05 0.62 -26.92
C GLY A 273 9.99 1.71 -27.14
N GLY A 274 10.32 3.00 -26.96
CA GLY A 274 9.42 4.12 -27.18
C GLY A 274 8.49 4.45 -26.00
N TRP A 275 8.64 3.77 -24.87
CA TRP A 275 7.76 3.90 -23.68
C TRP A 275 8.08 5.09 -22.78
N ALA A 276 9.24 5.75 -23.01
CA ALA A 276 9.68 6.94 -22.26
C ALA A 276 10.11 8.07 -23.21
N PRO A 277 9.17 8.69 -23.95
CA PRO A 277 9.49 9.75 -24.91
C PRO A 277 10.02 11.05 -24.29
N SER A 278 9.69 11.37 -23.03
CA SER A 278 10.05 12.62 -22.37
C SER A 278 11.31 12.50 -21.52
N GLU A 279 12.13 13.56 -21.48
CA GLU A 279 13.36 13.56 -20.68
C GLU A 279 13.13 13.38 -19.17
N PRO A 280 12.10 13.97 -18.53
CA PRO A 280 11.84 13.74 -17.11
C PRO A 280 11.66 12.26 -16.73
N VAL A 281 10.95 11.47 -17.56
CA VAL A 281 10.78 10.03 -17.32
C VAL A 281 12.07 9.26 -17.55
N ARG A 282 12.84 9.62 -18.57
CA ARG A 282 14.16 9.01 -18.85
C ARG A 282 15.12 9.21 -17.69
N GLU A 283 15.17 10.43 -17.16
CA GLU A 283 16.04 10.75 -16.03
C GLU A 283 15.61 9.99 -14.77
N ALA A 284 14.30 9.91 -14.50
CA ALA A 284 13.78 9.11 -13.39
C ALA A 284 14.20 7.63 -13.48
N LEU A 285 14.11 7.01 -14.67
CA LEU A 285 14.55 5.62 -14.89
C LEU A 285 16.06 5.43 -14.68
N ARG A 286 16.87 6.44 -15.02
CA ARG A 286 18.34 6.41 -14.87
C ARG A 286 18.80 6.71 -13.45
N SER A 287 17.97 7.36 -12.64
CA SER A 287 18.35 7.88 -11.33
C SER A 287 17.74 7.10 -10.15
N VAL A 288 16.51 6.59 -10.25
CA VAL A 288 15.86 5.90 -9.12
C VAL A 288 16.38 4.45 -8.98
N PRO A 289 16.93 4.05 -7.81
CA PRO A 289 17.55 2.74 -7.64
C PRO A 289 16.51 1.62 -7.45
N ARG A 290 15.95 1.11 -8.54
CA ARG A 290 14.89 0.07 -8.54
C ARG A 290 15.15 -1.12 -7.60
N HIS A 291 16.38 -1.62 -7.55
CA HIS A 291 16.78 -2.73 -6.66
C HIS A 291 16.58 -2.44 -5.16
N ARG A 292 16.66 -1.17 -4.71
CA ARG A 292 16.41 -0.79 -3.32
C ARG A 292 14.95 -0.99 -2.90
N PHE A 293 14.03 -1.07 -3.87
CA PHE A 293 12.61 -1.35 -3.66
C PHE A 293 12.25 -2.84 -3.85
N ALA A 294 13.23 -3.67 -4.20
CA ALA A 294 13.13 -5.12 -4.35
C ALA A 294 14.38 -5.84 -3.81
N PRO A 295 14.80 -5.61 -2.55
CA PRO A 295 16.03 -6.18 -1.99
C PRO A 295 16.06 -7.72 -1.93
N GLU A 296 14.90 -8.37 -2.00
CA GLU A 296 14.76 -9.82 -2.08
C GLU A 296 15.08 -10.41 -3.47
N ALA A 297 15.20 -9.57 -4.51
CA ALA A 297 15.53 -9.98 -5.86
C ALA A 297 17.01 -9.72 -6.18
N ASP A 298 17.62 -10.60 -6.98
CA ASP A 298 18.94 -10.31 -7.55
C ASP A 298 18.89 -9.12 -8.51
N LEU A 299 20.04 -8.50 -8.77
CA LEU A 299 20.11 -7.28 -9.58
C LEU A 299 19.63 -7.50 -11.02
N ALA A 300 19.91 -8.66 -11.61
CA ALA A 300 19.48 -8.99 -12.97
C ALA A 300 17.95 -9.09 -13.08
N THR A 301 17.29 -9.64 -12.06
CA THR A 301 15.83 -9.71 -11.95
C THR A 301 15.24 -8.34 -11.68
N ALA A 302 15.84 -7.57 -10.76
CA ALA A 302 15.36 -6.23 -10.42
C ALA A 302 15.42 -5.26 -11.61
N TYR A 303 16.44 -5.38 -12.46
CA TYR A 303 16.66 -4.53 -13.63
C TYR A 303 16.36 -5.22 -14.97
N ASP A 304 15.47 -6.22 -14.96
CA ASP A 304 14.97 -6.81 -16.19
C ASP A 304 14.33 -5.71 -17.08
N GLY A 305 14.86 -5.54 -18.29
CA GLY A 305 14.37 -4.57 -19.27
C GLY A 305 13.20 -5.04 -20.11
N GLY A 306 12.75 -6.30 -19.92
CA GLY A 306 11.62 -6.89 -20.62
C GLY A 306 10.30 -6.71 -19.87
N ASP A 307 9.41 -7.69 -20.00
CA ASP A 307 8.04 -7.64 -19.44
C ASP A 307 7.93 -8.25 -18.02
N ARG A 308 9.04 -8.34 -17.29
CA ARG A 308 9.06 -8.99 -15.97
C ARG A 308 8.62 -8.01 -14.86
N ALA A 309 7.59 -8.41 -14.12
CA ALA A 309 7.30 -7.87 -12.80
C ALA A 309 8.05 -8.66 -11.72
N VAL A 310 8.51 -7.97 -10.66
CA VAL A 310 9.16 -8.59 -9.50
C VAL A 310 8.13 -8.74 -8.39
N VAL A 311 7.70 -9.98 -8.13
CA VAL A 311 6.72 -10.27 -7.08
C VAL A 311 7.34 -10.07 -5.70
N THR A 312 6.76 -9.17 -4.91
CA THR A 312 7.24 -8.81 -3.57
C THR A 312 6.41 -9.50 -2.47
N ARG A 313 5.14 -9.80 -2.74
CA ARG A 313 4.26 -10.48 -1.79
C ARG A 313 3.31 -11.47 -2.46
N ARG A 314 3.10 -12.59 -1.77
CA ARG A 314 2.08 -13.59 -2.10
C ARG A 314 1.12 -13.78 -0.93
N ASP A 315 -0.10 -14.20 -1.23
CA ASP A 315 -1.05 -14.68 -0.24
C ASP A 315 -0.77 -16.14 0.17
N GLU A 316 -1.59 -16.67 1.09
CA GLU A 316 -1.48 -18.06 1.58
C GLU A 316 -1.69 -19.11 0.48
N ALA A 317 -2.43 -18.78 -0.58
CA ALA A 317 -2.65 -19.64 -1.74
C ALA A 317 -1.51 -19.55 -2.78
N GLY A 318 -0.52 -18.69 -2.54
CA GLY A 318 0.63 -18.48 -3.43
C GLY A 318 0.39 -17.47 -4.56
N ALA A 319 -0.79 -16.86 -4.64
CA ALA A 319 -1.10 -15.84 -5.64
C ALA A 319 -0.33 -14.55 -5.35
N ALA A 320 0.18 -13.91 -6.40
CA ALA A 320 0.87 -12.63 -6.25
C ALA A 320 -0.13 -11.52 -5.92
N ILE A 321 0.08 -10.83 -4.80
CA ILE A 321 -0.77 -9.73 -4.32
C ILE A 321 -0.04 -8.38 -4.29
N SER A 322 1.28 -8.39 -4.44
CA SER A 322 2.09 -7.18 -4.63
C SER A 322 3.31 -7.48 -5.50
N SER A 323 3.70 -6.51 -6.32
CA SER A 323 4.88 -6.58 -7.17
C SER A 323 5.40 -5.20 -7.54
N VAL A 324 6.69 -5.11 -7.85
CA VAL A 324 7.23 -4.01 -8.64
C VAL A 324 6.98 -4.31 -10.12
N SER A 325 6.10 -3.56 -10.77
CA SER A 325 5.68 -3.77 -12.17
C SER A 325 6.84 -3.64 -13.16
N ALA A 326 6.69 -4.19 -14.37
CA ALA A 326 7.67 -4.07 -15.44
C ALA A 326 8.04 -2.60 -15.72
N ALA A 327 9.31 -2.31 -15.94
CA ALA A 327 9.81 -0.94 -16.03
C ALA A 327 9.19 -0.16 -17.20
N TRP A 328 8.96 -0.81 -18.34
CA TRP A 328 8.35 -0.20 -19.51
C TRP A 328 6.91 0.28 -19.25
N LEU A 329 6.13 -0.52 -18.52
CA LEU A 329 4.74 -0.22 -18.21
C LEU A 329 4.62 0.93 -17.21
N GLN A 330 5.51 0.99 -16.22
CA GLN A 330 5.58 2.12 -15.30
C GLN A 330 5.95 3.41 -16.04
N ALA A 331 6.93 3.36 -16.95
CA ALA A 331 7.30 4.51 -17.76
C ALA A 331 6.14 5.01 -18.62
N ASP A 332 5.46 4.11 -19.35
CA ASP A 332 4.31 4.43 -20.20
C ASP A 332 3.15 5.05 -19.42
N MET A 333 2.82 4.48 -18.26
CA MET A 333 1.77 5.01 -17.40
C MET A 333 2.12 6.39 -16.83
N ILE A 334 3.39 6.62 -16.44
CA ILE A 334 3.83 7.92 -15.90
C ILE A 334 3.85 8.97 -17.01
N GLU A 335 4.28 8.61 -18.21
CA GLU A 335 4.22 9.47 -19.40
C GLU A 335 2.79 9.90 -19.71
N SER A 336 1.84 8.98 -19.56
CA SER A 336 0.42 9.22 -19.80
C SER A 336 -0.21 10.21 -18.81
N LEU A 337 0.36 10.38 -17.61
CA LEU A 337 -0.05 11.40 -16.63
C LEU A 337 0.27 12.83 -17.10
N ARG A 338 1.23 13.02 -18.03
CA ARG A 338 1.65 14.35 -18.54
C ARG A 338 1.96 15.33 -17.40
N LEU A 339 2.72 14.86 -16.41
CA LEU A 339 3.04 15.62 -15.21
C LEU A 339 3.76 16.93 -15.52
N ARG A 340 3.44 17.96 -14.74
CA ARG A 340 4.15 19.24 -14.73
C ARG A 340 5.06 19.30 -13.51
N PRO A 341 6.14 20.08 -13.55
CA PRO A 341 6.95 20.34 -12.36
C PRO A 341 6.08 20.90 -11.21
N GLY A 342 6.26 20.36 -10.01
CA GLY A 342 5.48 20.70 -8.81
C GLY A 342 4.16 19.94 -8.66
N ALA A 343 3.85 18.97 -9.53
CA ALA A 343 2.59 18.24 -9.46
C ALA A 343 2.42 17.46 -8.14
N LEU A 344 1.19 17.48 -7.61
CA LEU A 344 0.74 16.70 -6.48
C LEU A 344 -0.03 15.49 -7.01
N VAL A 345 0.49 14.29 -6.77
CA VAL A 345 -0.02 13.06 -7.40
C VAL A 345 -0.57 12.10 -6.36
N TYR A 346 -1.73 11.53 -6.65
CA TYR A 346 -2.29 10.40 -5.91
C TYR A 346 -1.87 9.08 -6.55
N GLU A 347 -1.44 8.12 -5.74
CA GLU A 347 -1.21 6.74 -6.15
C GLU A 347 -2.06 5.78 -5.31
N ALA A 348 -2.67 4.79 -5.96
CA ALA A 348 -3.29 3.64 -5.31
C ALA A 348 -2.50 2.37 -5.63
N GLY A 349 -2.11 1.63 -4.60
CA GLY A 349 -1.16 0.52 -4.66
C GLY A 349 0.27 1.02 -4.41
N SER A 350 0.84 0.71 -3.24
CA SER A 350 2.09 1.30 -2.77
C SER A 350 3.28 0.34 -2.92
N GLY A 351 3.92 0.31 -4.08
CA GLY A 351 5.20 -0.43 -4.25
C GLY A 351 6.46 0.37 -3.84
N GLY A 352 6.31 1.67 -3.57
CA GLY A 352 7.39 2.62 -3.30
C GLY A 352 8.17 3.05 -4.55
N TYR A 353 8.61 2.11 -5.39
CA TYR A 353 9.40 2.43 -6.59
C TYR A 353 8.64 3.34 -7.56
N ASN A 354 7.36 3.04 -7.83
CA ASN A 354 6.54 3.83 -8.74
C ASN A 354 6.27 5.24 -8.20
N ALA A 355 5.90 5.36 -6.93
CA ALA A 355 5.77 6.64 -6.24
C ALA A 355 7.05 7.48 -6.32
N GLU A 356 8.21 6.85 -6.16
CA GLU A 356 9.50 7.55 -6.25
C GLU A 356 9.81 8.01 -7.69
N LEU A 357 9.51 7.20 -8.71
CA LEU A 357 9.59 7.63 -10.11
C LEU A 357 8.67 8.83 -10.39
N ILE A 358 7.42 8.78 -9.94
CA ILE A 358 6.47 9.89 -10.05
C ILE A 358 7.01 11.15 -9.35
N ALA A 359 7.52 11.02 -8.13
CA ALA A 359 8.11 12.12 -7.36
C ALA A 359 9.36 12.71 -8.02
N HIS A 360 10.11 11.92 -8.79
CA HIS A 360 11.24 12.39 -9.57
C HIS A 360 10.78 13.18 -10.81
N VAL A 361 9.81 12.64 -11.54
CA VAL A 361 9.22 13.28 -12.75
C VAL A 361 8.49 14.58 -12.40
N ALA A 362 7.79 14.63 -11.28
CA ALA A 362 7.13 15.84 -10.78
C ALA A 362 8.13 16.90 -10.28
N GLY A 363 9.42 16.59 -10.18
CA GLY A 363 10.47 17.52 -9.79
C GLY A 363 10.53 17.84 -8.28
N PRO A 364 11.38 18.80 -7.87
CA PRO A 364 11.72 19.05 -6.45
C PRO A 364 10.52 19.42 -5.56
N GLU A 365 9.57 20.16 -6.11
CA GLU A 365 8.34 20.58 -5.40
C GLU A 365 7.20 19.56 -5.54
N GLY A 366 7.35 18.55 -6.41
CA GLY A 366 6.36 17.50 -6.57
C GLY A 366 6.20 16.67 -5.30
N ARG A 367 5.01 16.14 -5.06
CA ARG A 367 4.73 15.25 -3.93
C ARG A 367 3.81 14.12 -4.37
N VAL A 368 3.97 12.96 -3.75
CA VAL A 368 3.12 11.80 -4.00
C VAL A 368 2.48 11.34 -2.71
N VAL A 369 1.16 11.19 -2.73
CA VAL A 369 0.41 10.49 -1.68
C VAL A 369 0.05 9.11 -2.23
N THR A 370 0.64 8.06 -1.66
CA THR A 370 0.38 6.68 -2.07
C THR A 370 -0.41 5.95 -0.98
N VAL A 371 -1.44 5.20 -1.38
CA VAL A 371 -2.35 4.50 -0.48
C VAL A 371 -2.37 3.01 -0.81
N ASP A 372 -2.25 2.18 0.22
CA ASP A 372 -2.40 0.73 0.10
C ASP A 372 -3.18 0.18 1.31
N ILE A 373 -3.94 -0.88 1.09
CA ILE A 373 -4.74 -1.54 2.13
C ILE A 373 -3.87 -2.45 3.01
N ASP A 374 -2.72 -2.87 2.49
CA ASP A 374 -1.88 -3.85 3.14
C ASP A 374 -0.82 -3.19 4.05
N PRO A 375 -0.90 -3.39 5.38
CA PRO A 375 0.07 -2.80 6.32
C PRO A 375 1.52 -3.20 6.05
N TRP A 376 1.78 -4.40 5.52
CA TRP A 376 3.15 -4.80 5.18
C TRP A 376 3.70 -3.98 4.02
N VAL A 377 2.87 -3.78 2.99
CA VAL A 377 3.22 -3.00 1.80
C VAL A 377 3.48 -1.53 2.17
N VAL A 378 2.65 -0.96 3.04
CA VAL A 378 2.84 0.41 3.54
C VAL A 378 4.10 0.54 4.38
N ARG A 379 4.37 -0.39 5.31
CA ARG A 379 5.60 -0.37 6.11
C ARG A 379 6.84 -0.43 5.22
N ARG A 380 6.85 -1.30 4.22
CA ARG A 380 7.92 -1.44 3.23
C ARG A 380 8.12 -0.17 2.42
N THR A 381 7.04 0.41 1.90
CA THR A 381 7.09 1.67 1.16
C THR A 381 7.67 2.79 2.01
N ARG A 382 7.21 2.96 3.26
CA ARG A 382 7.76 3.96 4.19
C ARG A 382 9.25 3.75 4.42
N ALA A 383 9.67 2.51 4.70
CA ALA A 383 11.08 2.20 4.94
C ALA A 383 11.95 2.61 3.74
N PHE A 384 11.57 2.20 2.53
CA PHE A 384 12.38 2.38 1.33
C PHE A 384 12.36 3.79 0.77
N THR A 385 11.21 4.46 0.78
CA THR A 385 11.12 5.86 0.30
C THR A 385 11.81 6.83 1.25
N THR A 386 11.96 6.48 2.53
CA THR A 386 12.73 7.31 3.47
C THR A 386 14.23 7.07 3.34
N GLU A 387 14.69 5.81 3.23
CA GLU A 387 16.14 5.50 3.17
C GLU A 387 16.74 5.66 1.77
N ALA A 388 16.01 5.29 0.71
CA ALA A 388 16.49 5.29 -0.67
C ALA A 388 15.73 6.26 -1.60
N GLY A 389 14.65 6.86 -1.11
CA GLY A 389 13.82 7.79 -1.88
C GLY A 389 14.13 9.26 -1.60
N SER A 390 13.33 10.15 -2.18
CA SER A 390 13.53 11.59 -2.12
C SER A 390 12.92 12.27 -0.90
N GLY A 391 12.24 11.53 -0.03
CA GLY A 391 11.44 12.08 1.07
C GLY A 391 10.16 12.81 0.61
N ARG A 392 9.77 12.69 -0.67
CA ARG A 392 8.60 13.37 -1.26
C ARG A 392 7.36 12.47 -1.38
N VAL A 393 7.45 11.23 -0.89
CA VAL A 393 6.37 10.24 -0.90
C VAL A 393 5.78 10.10 0.50
N THR A 394 4.46 10.24 0.61
CA THR A 394 3.70 9.97 1.83
C THR A 394 2.88 8.71 1.63
N ALA A 395 3.21 7.64 2.34
CA ALA A 395 2.50 6.37 2.27
C ALA A 395 1.49 6.20 3.41
N VAL A 396 0.26 5.81 3.07
CA VAL A 396 -0.88 5.71 3.98
C VAL A 396 -1.50 4.33 3.89
N GLU A 397 -1.83 3.76 5.05
CA GLU A 397 -2.60 2.53 5.15
C GLU A 397 -4.10 2.87 5.15
N ALA A 398 -4.78 2.53 4.06
CA ALA A 398 -6.23 2.69 3.91
C ALA A 398 -6.73 1.91 2.67
N ASP A 399 -8.04 1.71 2.57
CA ASP A 399 -8.65 1.24 1.32
C ASP A 399 -8.56 2.35 0.26
N ALA A 400 -7.73 2.13 -0.76
CA ALA A 400 -7.46 3.11 -1.81
C ALA A 400 -8.69 3.42 -2.69
N ALA A 401 -9.74 2.59 -2.68
CA ALA A 401 -11.00 2.93 -3.35
C ALA A 401 -11.71 4.15 -2.73
N LEU A 402 -11.34 4.54 -1.50
CA LEU A 402 -11.84 5.74 -0.83
C LEU A 402 -11.02 7.00 -1.14
N GLY A 403 -9.99 6.89 -1.99
CA GLY A 403 -9.05 7.97 -2.28
C GLY A 403 -8.09 8.24 -1.12
N ALA A 404 -7.41 9.39 -1.16
CA ALA A 404 -6.57 9.83 -0.07
C ALA A 404 -7.42 10.34 1.12
N PRO A 405 -6.92 10.24 2.37
CA PRO A 405 -7.53 10.89 3.52
C PRO A 405 -7.72 12.40 3.30
N ALA A 406 -8.86 12.95 3.75
CA ALA A 406 -9.24 14.33 3.48
C ALA A 406 -8.17 15.39 3.83
N GLY A 407 -7.39 15.18 4.90
CA GLY A 407 -6.31 16.08 5.30
C GLY A 407 -5.09 16.07 4.38
N LEU A 408 -4.98 15.10 3.47
CA LEU A 408 -3.91 14.97 2.50
C LEU A 408 -4.35 15.36 1.08
N VAL A 409 -5.65 15.61 0.85
CA VAL A 409 -6.16 16.03 -0.45
C VAL A 409 -5.85 17.53 -0.64
N PRO A 410 -5.14 17.93 -1.71
CA PRO A 410 -4.84 19.33 -1.97
C PRO A 410 -6.10 20.15 -2.23
N ARG A 411 -6.00 21.46 -1.96
CA ARG A 411 -7.08 22.39 -2.28
C ARG A 411 -7.23 22.48 -3.81
N GLY A 412 -8.33 21.94 -4.33
CA GLY A 412 -8.57 21.85 -5.79
C GLY A 412 -8.34 20.45 -6.38
N GLY A 413 -7.91 19.47 -5.57
CA GLY A 413 -7.64 18.10 -5.99
C GLY A 413 -6.19 17.85 -6.39
N PHE A 414 -5.86 16.60 -6.66
CA PHE A 414 -4.57 16.15 -7.17
C PHE A 414 -4.41 16.49 -8.66
N ASP A 415 -3.24 16.90 -9.09
CA ASP A 415 -2.96 17.19 -10.51
C ASP A 415 -3.04 15.92 -11.37
N ALA A 416 -2.72 14.77 -10.78
CA ALA A 416 -2.81 13.48 -11.42
C ALA A 416 -3.09 12.35 -10.42
N ALA A 417 -3.61 11.24 -10.90
CA ALA A 417 -3.85 10.03 -10.14
C ALA A 417 -3.39 8.79 -10.94
N MET A 418 -2.73 7.84 -10.28
CA MET A 418 -2.35 6.57 -10.87
C MET A 418 -2.80 5.41 -9.99
N ILE A 419 -3.44 4.41 -10.57
CA ILE A 419 -3.83 3.18 -9.89
C ILE A 419 -2.93 2.05 -10.41
N THR A 420 -2.35 1.25 -9.53
CA THR A 420 -1.32 0.25 -9.89
C THR A 420 -1.76 -1.19 -9.59
N TYR A 421 -3.06 -1.44 -9.63
CA TYR A 421 -3.68 -2.76 -9.59
C TYR A 421 -4.84 -2.82 -10.59
N SER A 422 -5.28 -4.03 -10.96
CA SER A 422 -6.40 -4.23 -11.89
C SER A 422 -7.71 -3.85 -11.23
N CYS A 423 -8.44 -2.92 -11.84
CA CYS A 423 -9.74 -2.46 -11.36
C CYS A 423 -10.84 -2.91 -12.31
N TRP A 424 -11.93 -3.45 -11.76
CA TRP A 424 -13.13 -3.66 -12.58
C TRP A 424 -13.89 -2.35 -12.83
N ASP A 425 -13.90 -1.40 -11.90
CA ASP A 425 -14.63 -0.13 -12.00
C ASP A 425 -13.76 1.05 -11.57
N ILE A 426 -14.23 2.27 -11.84
CA ILE A 426 -13.58 3.51 -11.44
C ILE A 426 -14.24 4.03 -10.16
N ALA A 427 -13.47 4.12 -9.06
CA ALA A 427 -14.00 4.64 -7.81
C ALA A 427 -14.42 6.12 -7.93
N PRO A 428 -15.57 6.53 -7.36
CA PRO A 428 -15.99 7.93 -7.36
C PRO A 428 -14.93 8.87 -6.76
N ALA A 429 -14.27 8.43 -5.68
CA ALA A 429 -13.25 9.22 -4.98
C ALA A 429 -12.07 9.60 -5.89
N TRP A 430 -11.64 8.73 -6.81
CA TRP A 430 -10.53 9.04 -7.72
C TRP A 430 -10.86 10.17 -8.68
N ARG A 431 -12.11 10.22 -9.16
CA ARG A 431 -12.60 11.34 -10.00
C ARG A 431 -12.79 12.60 -9.15
N GLU A 432 -13.40 12.48 -7.99
CA GLU A 432 -13.77 13.61 -7.12
C GLU A 432 -12.55 14.32 -6.52
N GLN A 433 -11.48 13.56 -6.24
CA GLN A 433 -10.23 14.11 -5.72
C GLN A 433 -9.24 14.53 -6.81
N LEU A 434 -9.51 14.28 -8.09
CA LEU A 434 -8.67 14.72 -9.20
C LEU A 434 -8.99 16.17 -9.58
N ALA A 435 -7.99 17.00 -9.82
CA ALA A 435 -8.18 18.37 -10.30
C ALA A 435 -8.84 18.40 -11.70
N GLU A 436 -9.51 19.51 -12.02
CA GLU A 436 -10.05 19.75 -13.36
C GLU A 436 -8.91 19.76 -14.40
N GLY A 437 -9.07 19.03 -15.51
CA GLY A 437 -8.00 18.82 -16.49
C GLY A 437 -6.87 17.88 -16.04
N GLY A 438 -6.92 17.40 -14.79
CA GLY A 438 -6.00 16.40 -14.26
C GLY A 438 -6.18 15.04 -14.93
N ARG A 439 -5.15 14.19 -14.82
CA ARG A 439 -5.12 12.88 -15.47
C ARG A 439 -5.21 11.72 -14.51
N LEU A 440 -6.05 10.75 -14.83
CA LEU A 440 -6.18 9.48 -14.10
C LEU A 440 -5.71 8.35 -15.02
N VAL A 441 -4.70 7.59 -14.60
CA VAL A 441 -4.22 6.41 -15.33
C VAL A 441 -4.49 5.18 -14.48
N LEU A 442 -5.26 4.22 -14.98
CA LEU A 442 -5.54 2.97 -14.26
C LEU A 442 -5.65 1.75 -15.19
N PRO A 443 -5.24 0.56 -14.74
CA PRO A 443 -5.62 -0.70 -15.34
C PRO A 443 -7.13 -0.96 -15.13
N LEU A 444 -7.90 -0.85 -16.21
CA LEU A 444 -9.35 -1.05 -16.21
C LEU A 444 -9.71 -2.33 -16.95
N GLU A 445 -10.48 -3.19 -16.29
CA GLU A 445 -11.04 -4.41 -16.87
C GLU A 445 -12.33 -4.09 -17.64
N MET A 446 -12.39 -4.51 -18.90
CA MET A 446 -13.54 -4.33 -19.79
C MET A 446 -13.76 -5.64 -20.57
N GLY A 447 -14.85 -6.35 -20.28
CA GLY A 447 -15.10 -7.67 -20.87
C GLY A 447 -14.11 -8.74 -20.40
N GLY A 448 -13.59 -8.62 -19.18
CA GLY A 448 -12.52 -9.48 -18.68
C GLY A 448 -11.14 -9.25 -19.35
N TYR A 449 -10.94 -8.16 -20.08
CA TYR A 449 -9.63 -7.75 -20.61
C TYR A 449 -9.15 -6.47 -19.92
N SER A 450 -7.91 -6.44 -19.46
CA SER A 450 -7.33 -5.26 -18.81
C SER A 450 -6.60 -4.36 -19.81
N ARG A 451 -6.84 -3.05 -19.73
CA ARG A 451 -6.06 -2.01 -20.39
C ARG A 451 -5.69 -0.94 -19.38
N ALA A 452 -4.45 -0.47 -19.36
CA ALA A 452 -4.11 0.76 -18.69
C ALA A 452 -4.70 1.90 -19.54
N VAL A 453 -5.71 2.58 -19.01
CA VAL A 453 -6.40 3.66 -19.71
C VAL A 453 -6.02 4.98 -19.05
N ALA A 454 -5.57 5.93 -19.87
CA ALA A 454 -5.30 7.29 -19.46
C ALA A 454 -6.56 8.14 -19.69
N PHE A 455 -7.07 8.77 -18.64
CA PHE A 455 -8.22 9.66 -18.67
C PHE A 455 -7.81 11.10 -18.37
N GLU A 456 -8.53 12.07 -18.94
CA GLU A 456 -8.51 13.48 -18.57
C GLU A 456 -9.88 13.85 -18.00
N ARG A 457 -9.91 14.49 -16.82
CA ARG A 457 -11.15 14.95 -16.20
C ARG A 457 -11.65 16.24 -16.87
N ARG A 458 -12.94 16.25 -17.21
CA ARG A 458 -13.68 17.42 -17.69
C ARG A 458 -15.03 17.48 -16.97
N GLY A 459 -15.12 18.29 -15.92
CA GLY A 459 -16.26 18.26 -15.00
C GLY A 459 -16.41 16.88 -14.35
N ASP A 460 -17.57 16.25 -14.52
CA ASP A 460 -17.85 14.92 -13.97
C ASP A 460 -17.54 13.76 -14.94
N VAL A 461 -17.04 14.07 -16.13
CA VAL A 461 -16.76 13.08 -17.18
C VAL A 461 -15.26 12.86 -17.31
N LEU A 462 -14.86 11.59 -17.38
CA LEU A 462 -13.49 11.20 -17.71
C LEU A 462 -13.41 10.86 -19.21
N HIS A 463 -12.48 11.49 -19.92
CA HIS A 463 -12.27 11.27 -21.35
C HIS A 463 -10.99 10.47 -21.58
N ALA A 464 -11.08 9.32 -22.24
CA ALA A 464 -9.92 8.51 -22.54
C ALA A 464 -8.96 9.22 -23.53
N ARG A 465 -7.66 8.99 -23.34
CA ARG A 465 -6.54 9.60 -24.06
C ARG A 465 -5.54 8.59 -24.61
N GLY A 466 -5.57 7.37 -24.11
CA GLY A 466 -4.69 6.30 -24.55
C GLY A 466 -5.04 4.99 -23.87
N PHE A 467 -4.66 3.89 -24.51
CA PHE A 467 -4.88 2.53 -24.06
C PHE A 467 -3.57 1.75 -24.20
N THR A 468 -3.14 1.12 -23.12
CA THR A 468 -1.96 0.25 -23.11
C THR A 468 -2.35 -1.14 -22.64
N TYR A 469 -1.93 -2.18 -23.36
CA TYR A 469 -2.12 -3.56 -22.90
C TYR A 469 -1.33 -3.79 -21.62
N CYS A 470 -1.94 -4.37 -20.60
CA CYS A 470 -1.26 -4.60 -19.33
C CYS A 470 -1.84 -5.78 -18.55
N GLY A 471 -1.05 -6.31 -17.61
CA GLY A 471 -1.50 -7.20 -16.54
C GLY A 471 -1.05 -6.65 -15.19
N PHE A 472 -1.93 -6.75 -14.19
CA PHE A 472 -1.67 -6.30 -12.82
C PHE A 472 -2.23 -7.29 -11.81
N VAL A 473 -1.74 -7.22 -10.58
CA VAL A 473 -2.38 -7.90 -9.43
C VAL A 473 -3.81 -7.38 -9.26
N ARG A 474 -4.70 -8.20 -8.70
CA ARG A 474 -6.11 -7.82 -8.50
C ARG A 474 -6.26 -6.82 -7.36
N ASP A 475 -7.33 -6.03 -7.46
CA ASP A 475 -7.80 -5.18 -6.37
C ASP A 475 -8.19 -5.99 -5.12
N GLN A 476 -8.14 -5.30 -3.98
CA GLN A 476 -8.53 -5.80 -2.67
C GLN A 476 -9.44 -4.74 -2.00
N GLY A 477 -10.09 -5.10 -0.90
CA GLY A 477 -10.95 -4.17 -0.15
C GLY A 477 -12.35 -4.05 -0.75
N ARG A 478 -12.98 -2.88 -0.62
CA ARG A 478 -14.42 -2.69 -0.87
C ARG A 478 -14.84 -2.79 -2.33
N GLN A 479 -13.91 -2.59 -3.27
CA GLN A 479 -14.16 -2.74 -4.70
C GLN A 479 -13.83 -4.14 -5.23
N ALA A 480 -13.14 -4.95 -4.43
CA ALA A 480 -12.73 -6.28 -4.83
C ALA A 480 -13.94 -7.14 -5.18
N ARG A 481 -13.85 -7.80 -6.33
CA ARG A 481 -14.90 -8.68 -6.81
C ARG A 481 -14.32 -9.86 -7.56
N SER A 482 -15.02 -10.98 -7.43
CA SER A 482 -14.79 -12.15 -8.27
C SER A 482 -15.59 -12.01 -9.54
N ALA A 483 -14.93 -12.16 -10.70
CA ALA A 483 -15.64 -12.35 -11.96
C ALA A 483 -16.53 -13.60 -11.87
N PRO A 484 -17.81 -13.55 -12.31
CA PRO A 484 -18.64 -14.73 -12.40
C PRO A 484 -18.00 -15.78 -13.30
N VAL A 485 -17.89 -17.01 -12.81
CA VAL A 485 -17.32 -18.15 -13.54
C VAL A 485 -18.30 -19.31 -13.54
N VAL A 486 -18.52 -19.90 -14.72
CA VAL A 486 -19.35 -21.10 -14.90
C VAL A 486 -18.48 -22.24 -15.38
N PRO A 487 -18.28 -23.30 -14.57
CA PRO A 487 -17.63 -24.51 -15.04
C PRO A 487 -18.56 -25.24 -16.01
N LEU A 488 -17.99 -25.76 -17.09
CA LEU A 488 -18.65 -26.65 -18.05
C LEU A 488 -17.82 -27.93 -18.18
N LEU A 489 -18.47 -29.03 -18.54
CA LEU A 489 -17.88 -30.35 -18.76
C LEU A 489 -17.04 -30.80 -17.56
N GLY A 490 -17.60 -30.73 -16.36
CA GLY A 490 -16.91 -31.14 -15.13
C GLY A 490 -15.73 -30.25 -14.73
N GLY A 491 -15.60 -29.04 -15.31
CA GLY A 491 -14.53 -28.09 -15.02
C GLY A 491 -13.42 -28.04 -16.08
N ALA A 492 -13.46 -28.89 -17.10
CA ALA A 492 -12.52 -28.85 -18.22
C ALA A 492 -12.56 -27.49 -18.95
N LEU A 493 -13.73 -26.85 -18.98
CA LEU A 493 -13.97 -25.54 -19.55
C LEU A 493 -14.57 -24.59 -18.51
N THR A 494 -14.31 -23.29 -18.67
CA THR A 494 -15.02 -22.25 -17.90
C THR A 494 -15.46 -21.10 -18.78
N LEU A 495 -16.69 -20.63 -18.58
CA LEU A 495 -17.14 -19.34 -19.09
C LEU A 495 -16.93 -18.28 -18.01
N ARG A 496 -16.36 -17.13 -18.39
CA ARG A 496 -16.11 -15.98 -17.51
C ARG A 496 -16.86 -14.77 -18.03
N PHE A 497 -17.56 -14.08 -17.14
CA PHE A 497 -18.37 -12.91 -17.47
C PHE A 497 -17.83 -11.64 -16.83
N ASP A 498 -18.09 -10.49 -17.45
CA ASP A 498 -17.69 -9.19 -16.93
C ASP A 498 -18.68 -8.64 -15.89
N GLU A 499 -19.97 -9.01 -15.96
CA GLU A 499 -21.01 -8.60 -15.01
C GLU A 499 -22.14 -9.64 -14.97
N GLY A 500 -22.93 -9.65 -13.90
CA GLY A 500 -24.16 -10.45 -13.76
C GLY A 500 -23.98 -11.79 -13.05
N ALA A 501 -25.08 -12.53 -12.92
CA ALA A 501 -25.02 -13.94 -12.52
C ALA A 501 -24.70 -14.81 -13.74
N ALA A 502 -24.29 -16.05 -13.51
CA ALA A 502 -24.15 -17.14 -14.49
C ALA A 502 -25.44 -17.50 -15.27
N ALA A 503 -26.44 -16.61 -15.30
CA ALA A 503 -27.73 -16.86 -15.92
C ALA A 503 -27.59 -17.03 -17.43
N GLY A 504 -28.34 -17.96 -18.01
CA GLY A 504 -28.34 -18.26 -19.44
C GLY A 504 -27.34 -19.33 -19.88
N THR A 505 -26.64 -20.00 -18.95
CA THR A 505 -25.77 -21.15 -19.29
C THR A 505 -26.48 -22.50 -19.30
N ASP A 506 -27.77 -22.52 -18.97
CA ASP A 506 -28.59 -23.73 -19.01
C ASP A 506 -28.62 -24.32 -20.43
N GLY A 507 -28.41 -25.63 -20.55
CA GLY A 507 -28.38 -26.32 -21.84
C GLY A 507 -27.10 -26.14 -22.67
N VAL A 508 -26.16 -25.27 -22.27
CA VAL A 508 -24.90 -25.05 -23.03
C VAL A 508 -24.05 -26.32 -23.11
N GLU A 509 -23.94 -27.09 -22.03
CA GLU A 509 -23.20 -28.36 -22.08
C GLU A 509 -23.81 -29.37 -23.06
N GLU A 510 -25.14 -29.38 -23.18
CA GLU A 510 -25.83 -30.25 -24.14
C GLU A 510 -25.60 -29.77 -25.57
N ALA A 511 -25.63 -28.46 -25.79
CA ALA A 511 -25.27 -27.85 -27.06
C ALA A 511 -23.83 -28.18 -27.49
N LEU A 512 -22.87 -28.17 -26.57
CA LEU A 512 -21.48 -28.55 -26.83
C LEU A 512 -21.32 -30.02 -27.30
N ARG A 513 -22.31 -30.88 -27.04
CA ARG A 513 -22.32 -32.28 -27.52
C ARG A 513 -22.94 -32.41 -28.92
N ALA A 514 -23.59 -31.36 -29.44
CA ALA A 514 -24.15 -31.33 -30.78
C ALA A 514 -23.07 -31.05 -31.85
N PRO A 515 -23.35 -31.30 -33.14
CA PRO A 515 -22.42 -30.98 -34.22
C PRO A 515 -22.01 -29.50 -34.22
N ARG A 516 -20.71 -29.26 -34.33
CA ARG A 516 -20.13 -27.92 -34.41
C ARG A 516 -20.51 -27.25 -35.73
N HIS A 517 -21.02 -26.02 -35.65
CA HIS A 517 -21.14 -25.12 -36.80
C HIS A 517 -19.88 -24.26 -36.92
N GLU A 518 -19.42 -24.02 -38.15
CA GLU A 518 -18.16 -23.34 -38.43
C GLU A 518 -18.35 -22.26 -39.50
N VAL A 519 -17.91 -21.03 -39.21
CA VAL A 519 -17.95 -19.90 -40.13
C VAL A 519 -16.56 -19.28 -40.25
N ALA A 520 -15.98 -19.37 -41.45
CA ALA A 520 -14.73 -18.69 -41.77
C ALA A 520 -14.99 -17.19 -41.97
N THR A 521 -14.19 -16.34 -41.33
CA THR A 521 -14.43 -14.88 -41.41
C THR A 521 -13.90 -14.28 -42.71
N GLY A 522 -12.94 -14.94 -43.37
CA GLY A 522 -12.14 -14.40 -44.47
C GLY A 522 -11.03 -13.45 -44.00
N VAL A 523 -10.90 -13.19 -42.70
CA VAL A 523 -9.91 -12.27 -42.13
C VAL A 523 -8.69 -13.05 -41.68
N THR A 524 -7.54 -12.77 -42.30
CA THR A 524 -6.27 -13.44 -42.03
C THR A 524 -5.26 -12.54 -41.31
N MET A 525 -4.35 -13.18 -40.59
CA MET A 525 -3.22 -12.58 -39.90
C MET A 525 -1.91 -13.17 -40.43
N GLY A 526 -0.87 -12.34 -40.44
CA GLY A 526 0.49 -12.76 -40.78
C GLY A 526 1.03 -13.85 -39.84
N ALA A 527 2.02 -14.61 -40.31
CA ALA A 527 2.62 -15.73 -39.58
C ALA A 527 3.55 -15.32 -38.42
N GLY A 528 3.70 -14.01 -38.14
CA GLY A 528 4.61 -13.48 -37.13
C GLY A 528 4.06 -13.61 -35.70
N ALA A 529 4.94 -13.94 -34.75
CA ALA A 529 4.61 -14.11 -33.33
C ALA A 529 4.29 -12.79 -32.57
N GLY A 530 3.92 -11.71 -33.27
CA GLY A 530 3.77 -10.36 -32.70
C GLY A 530 2.49 -9.60 -33.09
N VAL A 531 1.56 -10.20 -33.83
CA VAL A 531 0.32 -9.51 -34.25
C VAL A 531 -0.60 -9.25 -33.05
N TYR A 532 -0.78 -7.97 -32.67
CA TYR A 532 -1.63 -7.54 -31.56
C TYR A 532 -3.09 -7.37 -32.00
N PHE A 533 -3.99 -8.20 -31.49
CA PHE A 533 -5.44 -8.12 -31.76
C PHE A 533 -6.25 -7.67 -30.54
N GLY A 534 -5.62 -6.90 -29.64
CA GLY A 534 -6.28 -6.41 -28.43
C GLY A 534 -7.44 -5.45 -28.70
N SER A 535 -7.48 -4.80 -29.87
CA SER A 535 -8.62 -3.99 -30.31
C SER A 535 -9.84 -4.84 -30.68
N LEU A 536 -9.65 -6.02 -31.29
CA LEU A 536 -10.74 -6.96 -31.57
C LEU A 536 -11.36 -7.49 -30.27
N GLN A 537 -10.53 -7.80 -29.28
CA GLN A 537 -10.99 -8.23 -27.96
C GLN A 537 -11.92 -7.20 -27.32
N LEU A 538 -11.48 -5.94 -27.27
CA LEU A 538 -12.24 -4.86 -26.66
C LEU A 538 -13.49 -4.50 -27.49
N TYR A 539 -13.38 -4.53 -28.82
CA TYR A 539 -14.51 -4.31 -29.71
C TYR A 539 -15.59 -5.38 -29.53
N ALA A 540 -15.21 -6.66 -29.54
CA ALA A 540 -16.12 -7.77 -29.28
C ALA A 540 -16.77 -7.66 -27.89
N ALA A 541 -15.95 -7.39 -26.87
CA ALA A 541 -16.40 -7.22 -25.48
C ALA A 541 -17.43 -6.11 -25.27
N THR A 542 -17.38 -5.05 -26.08
CA THR A 542 -18.22 -3.86 -25.91
C THR A 542 -19.39 -3.81 -26.88
N THR A 543 -19.40 -4.63 -27.94
CA THR A 543 -20.42 -4.58 -29.00
C THR A 543 -21.27 -5.84 -29.13
N LEU A 544 -20.81 -6.99 -28.61
CA LEU A 544 -21.54 -8.24 -28.68
C LEU A 544 -22.43 -8.42 -27.43
N PRO A 545 -23.75 -8.59 -27.60
CA PRO A 545 -24.62 -8.97 -26.48
C PRO A 545 -24.26 -10.38 -26.01
N GLY A 546 -24.31 -10.64 -24.71
CA GLY A 546 -23.97 -11.96 -24.15
C GLY A 546 -22.48 -12.31 -24.23
N PHE A 547 -21.61 -11.31 -24.41
CA PHE A 547 -20.17 -11.53 -24.45
C PHE A 547 -19.65 -12.20 -23.17
N CYS A 548 -18.80 -13.21 -23.35
CA CYS A 548 -18.08 -13.88 -22.28
C CYS A 548 -16.71 -14.36 -22.78
N ARG A 549 -15.89 -14.89 -21.87
CA ARG A 549 -14.60 -15.49 -22.21
C ARG A 549 -14.66 -16.99 -21.93
N LEU A 550 -14.39 -17.80 -22.95
CA LEU A 550 -14.23 -19.24 -22.82
C LEU A 550 -12.77 -19.55 -22.48
N ARG A 551 -12.51 -20.25 -21.38
CA ARG A 551 -11.18 -20.73 -21.00
C ARG A 551 -11.15 -22.23 -20.90
N VAL A 552 -10.07 -22.82 -21.42
CA VAL A 552 -9.82 -24.27 -21.41
C VAL A 552 -8.76 -24.60 -20.36
N HIS A 553 -9.08 -25.52 -19.44
CA HIS A 553 -8.15 -25.98 -18.39
C HIS A 553 -7.58 -27.37 -18.70
N GLU A 554 -8.31 -28.18 -19.47
CA GLU A 554 -7.92 -29.54 -19.86
C GLU A 554 -8.03 -29.71 -21.38
N ASP A 555 -7.15 -30.51 -21.98
CA ASP A 555 -7.23 -30.82 -23.41
C ASP A 555 -8.56 -31.51 -23.72
N THR A 556 -9.26 -31.03 -24.74
CA THR A 556 -10.58 -31.52 -25.13
C THR A 556 -10.78 -31.43 -26.63
N ASP A 557 -11.45 -32.43 -27.21
CA ASP A 557 -11.81 -32.45 -28.63
C ASP A 557 -13.09 -31.63 -28.92
N VAL A 558 -13.76 -31.13 -27.87
CA VAL A 558 -15.02 -30.39 -27.98
C VAL A 558 -14.79 -28.97 -28.52
N VAL A 559 -13.75 -28.30 -28.05
CA VAL A 559 -13.42 -26.93 -28.47
C VAL A 559 -12.02 -26.85 -29.06
N ALA A 560 -11.85 -26.03 -30.09
CA ALA A 560 -10.56 -25.86 -30.78
C ALA A 560 -9.67 -24.78 -30.13
N VAL A 561 -9.82 -24.58 -28.81
CA VAL A 561 -9.03 -23.64 -28.03
C VAL A 561 -7.96 -24.44 -27.28
N ALA A 562 -6.71 -24.04 -27.42
CA ALA A 562 -5.61 -24.73 -26.74
C ALA A 562 -5.74 -24.64 -25.21
N LYS A 563 -5.25 -25.65 -24.50
CA LYS A 563 -5.14 -25.64 -23.05
C LYS A 563 -4.46 -24.36 -22.54
N ASP A 564 -4.95 -23.85 -21.41
CA ASP A 564 -4.51 -22.63 -20.74
C ASP A 564 -4.67 -21.34 -21.58
N ARG A 565 -5.47 -21.39 -22.64
CA ARG A 565 -5.86 -20.22 -23.44
C ARG A 565 -7.32 -19.87 -23.23
N ASP A 566 -7.58 -18.58 -23.48
CA ASP A 566 -8.90 -17.99 -23.36
C ASP A 566 -9.31 -17.45 -24.74
N ALA A 567 -10.58 -17.59 -25.11
CA ALA A 567 -11.16 -17.14 -26.37
C ALA A 567 -12.35 -16.18 -26.13
N PRO A 568 -12.51 -15.12 -26.94
CA PRO A 568 -13.75 -14.35 -26.98
C PRO A 568 -14.92 -15.26 -27.35
N ALA A 569 -16.03 -15.16 -26.63
CA ALA A 569 -17.21 -15.98 -26.83
C ALA A 569 -18.50 -15.16 -26.65
N VAL A 570 -19.60 -15.69 -27.18
CA VAL A 570 -20.94 -15.13 -27.07
C VAL A 570 -21.89 -16.24 -26.66
N LEU A 571 -22.62 -15.97 -25.59
CA LEU A 571 -23.66 -16.84 -25.05
C LEU A 571 -25.02 -16.45 -25.64
N GLY A 572 -25.73 -17.44 -26.18
CA GLY A 572 -27.15 -17.36 -26.51
C GLY A 572 -27.97 -18.32 -25.65
N ASP A 573 -29.25 -18.53 -25.99
CA ASP A 573 -30.09 -19.46 -25.24
C ASP A 573 -29.69 -20.92 -25.56
N ALA A 574 -29.20 -21.63 -24.55
CA ALA A 574 -28.60 -22.97 -24.69
C ALA A 574 -27.65 -23.09 -25.90
N SER A 575 -26.91 -22.02 -26.21
CA SER A 575 -26.09 -21.90 -27.41
C SER A 575 -24.81 -21.12 -27.11
N LEU A 576 -23.72 -21.45 -27.79
CA LEU A 576 -22.41 -20.82 -27.58
C LEU A 576 -21.70 -20.65 -28.91
N ALA A 577 -21.18 -19.45 -29.17
CA ALA A 577 -20.22 -19.21 -30.25
C ALA A 577 -18.90 -18.67 -29.67
N TYR A 578 -17.77 -19.08 -30.21
CA TYR A 578 -16.46 -18.58 -29.80
C TYR A 578 -15.51 -18.43 -30.98
N LEU A 579 -14.58 -17.50 -30.82
CA LEU A 579 -13.63 -17.11 -31.85
C LEU A 579 -12.29 -17.85 -31.66
N VAL A 580 -11.82 -18.49 -32.73
CA VAL A 580 -10.51 -19.14 -32.80
C VAL A 580 -9.75 -18.69 -34.04
N HIS A 581 -8.44 -18.92 -34.07
CA HIS A 581 -7.66 -18.76 -35.30
C HIS A 581 -7.07 -20.10 -35.74
N LEU A 582 -7.28 -20.47 -37.00
CA LEU A 582 -6.81 -21.74 -37.57
C LEU A 582 -5.69 -21.49 -38.60
N PRO A 583 -4.71 -22.40 -38.72
CA PRO A 583 -3.68 -22.28 -39.75
C PRO A 583 -4.30 -22.39 -41.16
N THR A 584 -3.85 -21.52 -42.06
CA THR A 584 -4.24 -21.50 -43.48
C THR A 584 -3.20 -22.22 -44.34
N ARG A 585 -3.60 -22.63 -45.54
CA ARG A 585 -2.69 -23.31 -46.50
C ARG A 585 -1.49 -22.45 -46.91
N ASP A 586 -1.65 -21.13 -46.88
CA ASP A 586 -0.62 -20.17 -47.27
C ASP A 586 0.32 -19.77 -46.12
N GLY A 587 0.26 -20.48 -44.99
CA GLY A 587 1.14 -20.27 -43.83
C GLY A 587 0.70 -19.16 -42.86
N GLY A 588 -0.38 -18.43 -43.16
CA GLY A 588 -1.01 -17.47 -42.25
C GLY A 588 -2.02 -18.12 -41.30
N ARG A 589 -2.73 -17.33 -40.48
CA ARG A 589 -3.85 -17.79 -39.64
C ARG A 589 -5.13 -17.05 -40.01
N GLU A 590 -6.25 -17.74 -40.08
CA GLU A 590 -7.57 -17.17 -40.34
C GLU A 590 -8.41 -17.19 -39.06
N TRP A 591 -9.14 -16.11 -38.79
CA TRP A 591 -10.17 -16.09 -37.77
C TRP A 591 -11.38 -16.92 -38.20
N VAL A 592 -11.77 -17.87 -37.36
CA VAL A 592 -12.88 -18.79 -37.59
C VAL A 592 -13.78 -18.79 -36.35
N VAL A 593 -15.09 -18.80 -36.56
CA VAL A 593 -16.06 -18.90 -35.48
C VAL A 593 -16.58 -20.32 -35.40
N HIS A 594 -16.50 -20.91 -34.22
CA HIS A 594 -17.15 -22.18 -33.91
C HIS A 594 -18.37 -21.92 -33.05
N ALA A 595 -19.49 -22.56 -33.37
CA ALA A 595 -20.73 -22.40 -32.63
C ALA A 595 -21.49 -23.70 -32.42
N PHE A 596 -22.33 -23.70 -31.39
CA PHE A 596 -23.09 -24.83 -30.89
C PHE A 596 -24.50 -24.40 -30.46
N GLY A 597 -25.43 -25.35 -30.45
CA GLY A 597 -26.82 -25.12 -30.05
C GLY A 597 -27.71 -24.61 -31.18
N ALA A 598 -29.00 -24.46 -30.89
CA ALA A 598 -30.01 -24.09 -31.89
C ALA A 598 -29.77 -22.68 -32.49
N GLU A 599 -29.24 -21.75 -31.70
CA GLU A 599 -28.89 -20.40 -32.16
C GLU A 599 -27.47 -20.34 -32.77
N GLY A 600 -26.71 -21.45 -32.71
CA GLY A 600 -25.31 -21.53 -33.13
C GLY A 600 -25.02 -20.89 -34.49
N PRO A 601 -25.75 -21.22 -35.57
CA PRO A 601 -25.53 -20.59 -36.89
C PRO A 601 -25.72 -19.06 -36.88
N CYS A 602 -26.72 -18.55 -36.16
CA CYS A 602 -26.96 -17.11 -36.06
C CYS A 602 -25.86 -16.41 -35.26
N LEU A 603 -25.46 -16.99 -34.11
CA LEU A 603 -24.37 -16.47 -33.29
C LEU A 603 -23.04 -16.50 -34.04
N ALA A 604 -22.78 -17.55 -34.83
CA ALA A 604 -21.57 -17.66 -35.63
C ALA A 604 -21.45 -16.51 -36.64
N GLU A 605 -22.52 -16.23 -37.38
CA GLU A 605 -22.56 -15.11 -38.32
C GLU A 605 -22.48 -13.75 -37.62
N LEU A 606 -23.08 -13.60 -36.44
CA LEU A 606 -22.96 -12.37 -35.64
C LEU A 606 -21.50 -12.08 -35.24
N VAL A 607 -20.80 -13.08 -34.71
CA VAL A 607 -19.38 -12.96 -34.34
C VAL A 607 -18.52 -12.76 -35.59
N ALA A 608 -18.78 -13.50 -36.67
CA ALA A 608 -18.04 -13.34 -37.93
C ALA A 608 -18.24 -11.95 -38.55
N ALA A 609 -19.46 -11.42 -38.54
CA ALA A 609 -19.77 -10.06 -38.96
C ALA A 609 -19.05 -9.02 -38.10
N THR A 610 -18.90 -9.27 -36.80
CA THR A 610 -18.15 -8.42 -35.87
C THR A 610 -16.66 -8.41 -36.20
N VAL A 611 -16.04 -9.57 -36.45
CA VAL A 611 -14.64 -9.66 -36.90
C VAL A 611 -14.43 -8.93 -38.23
N ARG A 612 -15.33 -9.14 -39.20
CA ARG A 612 -15.28 -8.45 -40.50
C ARG A 612 -15.46 -6.93 -40.36
N ALA A 613 -16.30 -6.47 -39.43
CA ALA A 613 -16.48 -5.05 -39.16
C ALA A 613 -15.24 -4.43 -38.51
N TRP A 614 -14.62 -5.15 -37.56
CA TRP A 614 -13.35 -4.74 -36.96
C TRP A 614 -12.24 -4.62 -38.00
N ASP A 615 -12.09 -5.61 -38.88
CA ASP A 615 -11.09 -5.58 -39.96
C ASP A 615 -11.29 -4.39 -40.91
N ARG A 616 -12.55 -4.08 -41.27
CA ARG A 616 -12.86 -2.97 -42.17
C ARG A 616 -12.67 -1.57 -41.55
N HIS A 617 -12.96 -1.40 -40.26
CA HIS A 617 -13.14 -0.07 -39.68
C HIS A 617 -12.15 0.27 -38.55
N ILE A 618 -11.50 -0.73 -37.93
CA ILE A 618 -10.71 -0.55 -36.70
C ILE A 618 -9.26 -1.01 -36.91
N ARG A 619 -9.05 -2.17 -37.56
CA ARG A 619 -7.71 -2.69 -37.88
C ARG A 619 -7.01 -1.77 -38.88
N ALA A 620 -5.77 -1.36 -38.61
CA ALA A 620 -4.95 -0.71 -39.64
C ALA A 620 -4.18 -1.75 -40.46
N ALA A 621 -3.75 -1.36 -41.66
CA ALA A 621 -3.10 -2.23 -42.64
C ALA A 621 -1.82 -2.93 -42.15
N ASP A 622 -1.13 -2.37 -41.15
CA ASP A 622 0.16 -2.87 -40.66
C ASP A 622 0.04 -3.71 -39.37
N ASP A 623 -1.18 -4.00 -38.88
CA ASP A 623 -1.46 -4.72 -37.62
C ASP A 623 -0.89 -4.08 -36.31
N ASP A 624 0.00 -3.09 -36.42
CA ASP A 624 0.72 -2.41 -35.32
C ASP A 624 0.12 -1.05 -34.92
N ARG A 625 -0.85 -0.53 -35.69
CA ARG A 625 -1.62 0.67 -35.35
C ARG A 625 -3.09 0.32 -35.41
N HIS A 626 -3.88 0.78 -34.44
CA HIS A 626 -5.33 0.58 -34.44
C HIS A 626 -6.01 1.88 -34.03
N ALA A 627 -7.25 2.05 -34.46
CA ALA A 627 -8.08 3.13 -33.96
C ALA A 627 -8.68 2.72 -32.61
N ASP A 628 -8.16 3.30 -31.53
CA ASP A 628 -8.79 3.18 -30.21
C ASP A 628 -10.21 3.78 -30.21
N PRO A 629 -11.13 3.25 -29.39
CA PRO A 629 -12.46 3.83 -29.27
C PRO A 629 -12.37 5.21 -28.62
N VAL A 630 -13.29 6.10 -29.00
CA VAL A 630 -13.57 7.24 -28.13
C VAL A 630 -14.32 6.71 -26.92
N LEU A 631 -13.69 6.74 -25.75
CA LEU A 631 -14.27 6.32 -24.48
C LEU A 631 -14.51 7.53 -23.58
N THR A 632 -15.73 7.63 -23.05
CA THR A 632 -16.08 8.55 -21.96
C THR A 632 -16.67 7.78 -20.80
N VAL A 633 -16.32 8.16 -19.57
CA VAL A 633 -16.85 7.55 -18.35
C VAL A 633 -17.66 8.58 -17.59
N HIS A 634 -18.90 8.21 -17.27
CA HIS A 634 -19.89 9.03 -16.58
C HIS A 634 -20.20 8.42 -15.21
N PRO A 635 -20.67 9.19 -14.21
CA PRO A 635 -21.19 8.63 -12.96
C PRO A 635 -22.33 7.63 -13.22
N ALA A 636 -22.43 6.56 -12.41
CA ALA A 636 -23.47 5.52 -12.53
C ALA A 636 -24.91 6.07 -12.60
N GLY A 637 -25.19 7.18 -11.91
CA GLY A 637 -26.51 7.82 -11.90
C GLY A 637 -26.85 8.67 -13.13
N THR A 638 -25.97 8.77 -14.13
CA THR A 638 -26.20 9.62 -15.32
C THR A 638 -27.34 9.06 -16.17
N PRO A 639 -28.43 9.81 -16.43
CA PRO A 639 -29.54 9.34 -17.28
C PRO A 639 -29.15 9.05 -18.73
N ASP A 640 -29.80 8.07 -19.37
CA ASP A 640 -29.52 7.66 -20.76
C ASP A 640 -29.59 8.81 -21.78
N HIS A 641 -30.48 9.79 -21.57
CA HIS A 641 -30.62 10.94 -22.47
C HIS A 641 -29.46 11.94 -22.37
N LEU A 642 -28.63 11.87 -21.32
CA LEU A 642 -27.43 12.69 -21.16
C LEU A 642 -26.16 11.99 -21.63
N LEU A 643 -26.20 10.69 -21.88
CA LEU A 643 -25.05 9.96 -22.43
C LEU A 643 -24.83 10.30 -23.91
N PRO A 644 -23.57 10.38 -24.39
CA PRO A 644 -23.30 10.48 -25.82
C PRO A 644 -23.78 9.23 -26.57
N ALA A 645 -23.86 9.31 -27.89
CA ALA A 645 -24.12 8.13 -28.71
C ALA A 645 -22.92 7.17 -28.67
N GLY A 646 -23.20 5.88 -28.50
CA GLY A 646 -22.21 4.81 -28.44
C GLY A 646 -22.75 3.54 -27.80
N ASP A 647 -21.92 2.51 -27.74
CA ASP A 647 -22.17 1.26 -27.01
C ASP A 647 -21.87 1.52 -25.50
N VAL A 648 -22.83 1.20 -24.63
CA VAL A 648 -22.75 1.51 -23.19
C VAL A 648 -22.45 0.24 -22.40
N LEU A 649 -21.40 0.30 -21.57
CA LEU A 649 -21.08 -0.70 -20.56
C LEU A 649 -21.33 -0.08 -19.18
N ASP A 650 -22.39 -0.53 -18.53
CA ASP A 650 -22.74 -0.10 -17.18
C ASP A 650 -21.93 -0.88 -16.14
N LYS A 651 -21.49 -0.17 -15.10
CA LYS A 651 -20.81 -0.74 -13.93
C LYS A 651 -21.44 -0.18 -12.66
N ALA A 652 -20.96 -0.60 -11.49
CA ALA A 652 -21.56 -0.25 -10.21
C ALA A 652 -21.47 1.26 -9.89
N SER A 653 -20.35 1.88 -10.23
CA SER A 653 -20.01 3.29 -9.92
C SER A 653 -19.89 4.16 -11.17
N SER A 654 -19.81 3.55 -12.36
CA SER A 654 -19.61 4.27 -13.61
C SER A 654 -20.41 3.70 -14.79
N ARG A 655 -20.60 4.53 -15.81
CA ARG A 655 -21.15 4.16 -17.12
C ARG A 655 -20.11 4.49 -18.18
N LEU A 656 -19.58 3.48 -18.86
CA LEU A 656 -18.59 3.65 -19.92
C LEU A 656 -19.32 3.72 -21.26
N VAL A 657 -19.05 4.75 -22.05
CA VAL A 657 -19.63 4.89 -23.40
C VAL A 657 -18.52 4.82 -24.42
N PHE A 658 -18.56 3.78 -25.26
CA PHE A 658 -17.63 3.52 -26.34
C PHE A 658 -18.23 3.98 -27.66
N ARG A 659 -17.47 4.76 -28.42
CA ARG A 659 -17.80 5.08 -29.81
C ARG A 659 -16.69 4.57 -30.72
N TRP A 660 -17.00 3.48 -31.41
CA TRP A 660 -16.12 2.85 -32.37
C TRP A 660 -16.29 3.43 -33.78
N PRO A 661 -15.20 3.55 -34.57
CA PRO A 661 -15.31 3.92 -35.99
C PRO A 661 -16.28 3.00 -36.74
N GLY A 662 -17.17 3.58 -37.54
CA GLY A 662 -18.18 2.83 -38.30
C GLY A 662 -19.43 2.42 -37.50
N ARG A 663 -19.56 2.86 -36.24
CA ARG A 663 -20.72 2.62 -35.37
C ARG A 663 -21.24 3.93 -34.76
N ASP A 664 -21.91 4.73 -35.59
CA ASP A 664 -22.37 6.09 -35.21
C ASP A 664 -23.79 6.15 -34.61
N GLY A 665 -24.46 5.00 -34.42
CA GLY A 665 -25.81 4.91 -33.86
C GLY A 665 -25.86 4.52 -32.38
N ARG A 666 -26.88 4.99 -31.64
CA ARG A 666 -27.24 4.41 -30.33
C ARG A 666 -27.86 3.02 -30.58
N LEU A 667 -27.19 1.96 -30.14
CA LEU A 667 -27.85 0.67 -29.99
C LEU A 667 -28.45 0.59 -28.58
N PRO A 668 -29.59 -0.11 -28.39
CA PRO A 668 -30.11 -0.36 -27.06
C PRO A 668 -29.03 -1.07 -26.23
N GLY A 669 -28.75 -0.57 -25.02
CA GLY A 669 -27.87 -1.27 -24.09
C GLY A 669 -28.38 -2.69 -23.80
N PRO A 670 -27.55 -3.58 -23.23
CA PRO A 670 -27.97 -4.92 -22.85
C PRO A 670 -29.19 -4.80 -21.92
N ALA A 671 -30.33 -5.36 -22.34
CA ALA A 671 -31.52 -5.37 -21.53
C ALA A 671 -31.22 -6.15 -20.25
N ARG A 672 -31.20 -5.47 -19.09
CA ARG A 672 -31.27 -6.15 -17.80
C ARG A 672 -32.53 -7.02 -17.83
N ARG A 673 -32.38 -8.35 -17.79
CA ARG A 673 -33.51 -9.21 -17.45
C ARG A 673 -33.97 -8.76 -16.08
N ALA A 674 -35.17 -8.16 -16.01
CA ALA A 674 -35.82 -7.89 -14.76
C ALA A 674 -35.91 -9.21 -13.98
N PRO A 675 -35.60 -9.24 -12.67
CA PRO A 675 -35.89 -10.42 -11.86
C PRO A 675 -37.39 -10.68 -11.96
N ASP A 676 -37.73 -11.92 -12.29
CA ASP A 676 -39.05 -12.38 -12.67
C ASP A 676 -40.17 -11.77 -11.82
N ALA A 677 -41.11 -11.09 -12.49
CA ALA A 677 -42.43 -10.78 -11.99
C ALA A 677 -43.29 -12.07 -11.96
N VAL A 678 -42.82 -13.10 -11.25
CA VAL A 678 -43.59 -14.33 -10.94
C VAL A 678 -43.73 -14.42 -9.43
N ALA A 679 -44.48 -13.47 -8.85
CA ALA A 679 -44.95 -13.55 -7.46
C ALA A 679 -46.36 -12.93 -7.26
N ALA A 680 -47.13 -12.73 -8.32
CA ALA A 680 -48.45 -12.09 -8.23
C ALA A 680 -49.59 -12.82 -8.97
N ALA A 681 -49.44 -14.10 -9.32
CA ALA A 681 -50.49 -14.87 -10.00
C ALA A 681 -50.80 -16.25 -9.39
N THR A 682 -50.40 -16.51 -8.13
CA THR A 682 -50.80 -17.71 -7.37
C THR A 682 -51.41 -17.34 -6.02
N ALA A 683 -52.32 -16.37 -6.04
CA ALA A 683 -53.19 -16.04 -4.93
C ALA A 683 -54.58 -15.68 -5.48
N GLU A 684 -55.16 -16.56 -6.29
CA GLU A 684 -56.61 -16.64 -6.58
C GLU A 684 -56.87 -17.84 -7.53
N SER A 685 -56.94 -19.05 -6.95
CA SER A 685 -57.84 -20.15 -7.36
C SER A 685 -57.70 -21.34 -6.42
#